data_AF-A0A951P344-F1
#
_entry.id   AF-A0A951P344-F1
#
_cell.length_a   1.000
_cell.length_b   1.000
_cell.length_c   1.000
_cell.angle_alpha   90.00
_cell.angle_beta   90.00
_cell.angle_gamma   90.00
#
_symmetry.space_group_name_H-M   'P 1'
#
loop_
_entity.id
_entity.type
_entity.pdbx_description
1 polymer ?
#
loop_
_entity_poly.entity_id
_entity_poly.type
_entity_poly.pdbx_seq_one_letter_code
_entity_poly.pdbx_strand_id
1 'polypeptide(L)'
;MKFFLQFGIGFSFVSLLPIGLVQAATPRSIDQQVNCEIMVVGGGTAGVAATYEALRAGRTVCMTEITDWIGGQVSAQGTSALDERATQRSRLFFPRGYTDFRQRILAQNEGKNPGACWVSLVCFLPKEGHETLQTMLREAEKEGKGKLYFFPNTVAKSVAIAGSQIQSIRAIQHRPAPNSPPINTYPLSQTITDSYTEQDSPLFQKKIIQFVPPASGKWYVIEATETGELVALTDVPYRLGLDARSYRNPSSSSETNNPYCPQGYTYTFAMEATATPQLVTPPDFYSRYAQSYSFNDKRYAEAPELVFTYRRIKSSIPGAGSRSVNPGDISMQNWNWGNDYAPGTSADNYLLSRDQLRSTGQLDPEGWMGGFRVSGLRGGEEQAIGFFHWFHSGTTDAKQPIKKPFPNLRYLTGLDSPMGTVHGLSKYPYIRESRRIIGRPAYGYPEGFFIDEVTASRKDFSGEYYQNLGDRTFRNLATSIAGLRTIDVIRDRIDPKTVKTLGRSHIYPDSVGIGHYPLDFHPCMVESPPEKPGNQERPGERQGAGETFPFQIPLRSMIPQKLDNLLITGKSLAMSHIAAAGYRVHAIEWSAGAAAGTTAAFSLETGVAPFQLVDNLPYANPNLEKLQQRLNANNNPTAFPGTSILNTNWQNWK
;
A
#
# COMPACT_ATOMS: atom_id res chain seq x y z
N MET A 1 -77.14 9.21 18.85
CA MET A 1 -77.03 10.57 18.29
C MET A 1 -75.87 10.54 17.29
N LYS A 2 -76.17 10.65 15.98
CA LYS A 2 -75.17 10.51 14.89
C LYS A 2 -74.21 11.71 14.89
N PHE A 3 -72.90 11.48 14.86
CA PHE A 3 -71.91 12.50 14.52
C PHE A 3 -71.08 12.01 13.32
N PHE A 4 -71.09 12.81 12.27
CA PHE A 4 -70.37 12.62 11.02
C PHE A 4 -68.88 12.96 11.20
N LEU A 5 -67.98 12.10 10.71
CA LEU A 5 -66.58 12.45 10.45
C LEU A 5 -66.46 13.04 9.03
N GLN A 6 -65.81 14.20 8.94
CA GLN A 6 -65.49 14.87 7.68
C GLN A 6 -63.99 14.71 7.43
N PHE A 7 -63.61 13.98 6.37
CA PHE A 7 -62.23 13.86 5.90
C PHE A 7 -61.90 15.07 5.01
N GLY A 8 -60.88 15.84 5.39
CA GLY A 8 -60.26 16.86 4.54
C GLY A 8 -59.07 16.28 3.78
N ILE A 9 -59.15 16.27 2.45
CA ILE A 9 -58.04 15.90 1.55
C ILE A 9 -57.25 17.17 1.24
N GLY A 10 -56.04 17.30 1.82
CA GLY A 10 -55.08 18.33 1.47
C GLY A 10 -54.18 17.85 0.33
N PHE A 11 -54.29 18.47 -0.86
CA PHE A 11 -53.35 18.28 -1.96
C PHE A 11 -52.11 19.16 -1.73
N SER A 12 -51.00 18.55 -1.32
CA SER A 12 -49.68 19.20 -1.35
C SER A 12 -49.09 19.08 -2.76
N PHE A 13 -48.97 20.20 -3.47
CA PHE A 13 -48.18 20.30 -4.70
C PHE A 13 -46.69 20.18 -4.35
N VAL A 14 -46.11 19.00 -4.56
CA VAL A 14 -44.65 18.82 -4.57
C VAL A 14 -44.14 19.30 -5.93
N SER A 15 -43.41 20.42 -5.94
CA SER A 15 -42.66 20.86 -7.10
C SER A 15 -41.54 19.86 -7.40
N LEU A 16 -41.77 18.97 -8.36
CA LEU A 16 -40.71 18.16 -8.97
C LEU A 16 -39.79 19.09 -9.75
N LEU A 17 -38.69 19.53 -9.12
CA LEU A 17 -37.55 20.07 -9.86
C LEU A 17 -37.03 18.97 -10.79
N PRO A 18 -36.79 19.26 -12.09
CA PRO A 18 -36.20 18.27 -12.97
C PRO A 18 -34.81 17.94 -12.45
N ILE A 19 -34.60 16.67 -12.09
CA ILE A 19 -33.27 16.11 -11.91
C ILE A 19 -32.60 16.26 -13.27
N GLY A 20 -31.71 17.24 -13.39
CA GLY A 20 -30.90 17.41 -14.59
C GLY A 20 -30.18 16.10 -14.86
N LEU A 21 -30.48 15.46 -15.98
CA LEU A 21 -29.61 14.47 -16.58
C LEU A 21 -28.25 15.15 -16.76
N VAL A 22 -27.29 14.83 -15.88
CA VAL A 22 -25.89 15.22 -16.08
C VAL A 22 -25.45 14.45 -17.32
N GLN A 23 -25.52 15.11 -18.47
CA GLN A 23 -25.04 14.59 -19.72
C GLN A 23 -23.53 14.40 -19.54
N ALA A 24 -23.08 13.14 -19.44
CA ALA A 24 -21.66 12.82 -19.30
C ALA A 24 -20.89 13.57 -20.40
N ALA A 25 -19.92 14.38 -19.99
CA ALA A 25 -19.10 15.12 -20.94
C ALA A 25 -18.49 14.12 -21.93
N THR A 26 -18.62 14.39 -23.22
CA THR A 26 -18.06 13.52 -24.26
C THR A 26 -16.56 13.39 -24.05
N PRO A 27 -15.99 12.17 -23.99
CA PRO A 27 -14.56 11.98 -23.81
C PRO A 27 -13.78 12.70 -24.91
N ARG A 28 -12.68 13.35 -24.54
CA ARG A 28 -11.82 14.12 -25.44
C ARG A 28 -11.13 13.18 -26.44
N SER A 29 -10.72 13.70 -27.60
CA SER A 29 -9.91 12.93 -28.55
C SER A 29 -8.58 12.49 -27.93
N ILE A 30 -8.06 11.35 -28.37
CA ILE A 30 -6.72 10.89 -28.00
C ILE A 30 -5.66 11.82 -28.59
N ASP A 31 -4.78 12.39 -27.76
CA ASP A 31 -3.67 13.24 -28.21
C ASP A 31 -2.43 12.39 -28.56
N GLN A 32 -2.27 11.22 -27.94
CA GLN A 32 -1.16 10.31 -28.19
C GLN A 32 -1.56 8.84 -27.99
N GLN A 33 -1.17 7.98 -28.93
CA GLN A 33 -1.21 6.54 -28.76
C GLN A 33 0.21 5.99 -28.53
N VAL A 34 0.36 5.07 -27.59
CA VAL A 34 1.65 4.48 -27.22
C VAL A 34 1.53 2.96 -27.14
N ASN A 35 2.45 2.27 -27.80
CA ASN A 35 2.48 0.82 -27.83
C ASN A 35 3.59 0.30 -26.89
N CYS A 36 3.27 -0.70 -26.08
CA CYS A 36 4.24 -1.39 -25.23
C CYS A 36 3.87 -2.86 -25.03
N GLU A 37 4.87 -3.68 -24.76
CA GLU A 37 4.65 -5.10 -24.44
C GLU A 37 4.17 -5.28 -23.00
N ILE A 38 4.59 -4.39 -22.10
CA ILE A 38 4.20 -4.40 -20.70
C ILE A 38 3.78 -2.99 -20.28
N MET A 39 2.57 -2.85 -19.76
CA MET A 39 2.05 -1.60 -19.21
C MET A 39 2.02 -1.69 -17.69
N VAL A 40 2.80 -0.86 -17.00
CA VAL A 40 2.83 -0.77 -15.53
C VAL A 40 2.07 0.48 -15.11
N VAL A 41 0.96 0.31 -14.40
CA VAL A 41 0.16 1.42 -13.86
C VAL A 41 0.52 1.60 -12.39
N GLY A 42 1.26 2.66 -12.08
CA GLY A 42 1.80 2.97 -10.76
C GLY A 42 3.33 2.84 -10.73
N GLY A 43 4.02 3.92 -10.38
CA GLY A 43 5.48 4.02 -10.23
C GLY A 43 5.94 3.89 -8.78
N GLY A 44 5.14 3.23 -7.93
CA GLY A 44 5.49 2.89 -6.56
C GLY A 44 6.65 1.88 -6.46
N THR A 45 6.97 1.42 -5.25
CA THR A 45 8.10 0.50 -5.02
C THR A 45 7.96 -0.79 -5.85
N ALA A 46 6.78 -1.39 -5.88
CA ALA A 46 6.51 -2.59 -6.69
C ALA A 46 6.50 -2.30 -8.20
N GLY A 47 5.98 -1.16 -8.64
CA GLY A 47 5.94 -0.78 -10.06
C GLY A 47 7.33 -0.56 -10.65
N VAL A 48 8.20 0.10 -9.89
CA VAL A 48 9.62 0.27 -10.28
C VAL A 48 10.33 -1.08 -10.35
N ALA A 49 10.10 -1.98 -9.40
CA ALA A 49 10.69 -3.31 -9.41
C ALA A 49 10.21 -4.16 -10.61
N ALA A 50 8.91 -4.08 -10.95
CA ALA A 50 8.36 -4.74 -12.13
C ALA A 50 8.97 -4.21 -13.44
N THR A 51 9.08 -2.88 -13.54
CA THR A 51 9.70 -2.20 -14.68
C THR A 51 11.17 -2.57 -14.81
N TYR A 52 11.91 -2.57 -13.70
CA TYR A 52 13.32 -2.95 -13.66
C TYR A 52 13.55 -4.36 -14.23
N GLU A 53 12.81 -5.36 -13.76
CA GLU A 53 12.97 -6.74 -14.25
C GLU A 53 12.50 -6.91 -15.70
N ALA A 54 11.43 -6.22 -16.11
CA ALA A 54 10.94 -6.25 -17.48
C ALA A 54 11.94 -5.64 -18.48
N LEU A 55 12.56 -4.52 -18.13
CA LEU A 55 13.59 -3.86 -18.96
C LEU A 55 14.82 -4.74 -19.11
N ARG A 56 15.29 -5.37 -18.01
CA ARG A 56 16.41 -6.32 -18.04
C ARG A 56 16.12 -7.57 -18.86
N ALA A 57 14.84 -7.94 -19.00
CA ALA A 57 14.38 -9.00 -19.89
C ALA A 57 14.18 -8.53 -21.35
N GLY A 58 14.61 -7.31 -21.70
CA GLY A 58 14.59 -6.78 -23.06
C GLY A 58 13.22 -6.30 -23.54
N ARG A 59 12.28 -6.02 -22.63
CA ARG A 59 10.92 -5.61 -22.99
C ARG A 59 10.77 -4.12 -23.19
N THR A 60 9.82 -3.74 -24.04
CA THR A 60 9.31 -2.36 -24.15
C THR A 60 8.22 -2.14 -23.11
N VAL A 61 8.47 -1.24 -22.17
CA VAL A 61 7.61 -0.99 -21.00
C VAL A 61 7.06 0.44 -21.05
N CYS A 62 5.75 0.61 -20.87
CA CYS A 62 5.17 1.89 -20.46
C CYS A 62 4.94 1.88 -18.95
N MET A 63 5.30 2.96 -18.27
CA MET A 63 5.04 3.12 -16.84
C MET A 63 4.41 4.48 -16.56
N THR A 64 3.28 4.49 -15.86
CA THR A 64 2.63 5.73 -15.37
C THR A 64 2.84 5.90 -13.87
N GLU A 65 2.99 7.14 -13.43
CA GLU A 65 3.06 7.51 -12.02
C GLU A 65 2.24 8.77 -11.79
N ILE A 66 1.42 8.81 -10.73
CA ILE A 66 0.54 9.95 -10.45
C ILE A 66 1.32 11.19 -10.02
N THR A 67 2.51 10.99 -9.44
CA THR A 67 3.41 12.07 -9.05
C THR A 67 4.52 12.30 -10.10
N ASP A 68 5.34 13.32 -9.87
CA ASP A 68 6.58 13.53 -10.62
C ASP A 68 7.70 12.56 -10.19
N TRP A 69 7.52 11.81 -9.09
CA TRP A 69 8.56 10.95 -8.51
C TRP A 69 8.18 9.47 -8.49
N ILE A 70 9.07 8.61 -9.00
CA ILE A 70 8.98 7.16 -8.81
C ILE A 70 9.54 6.72 -7.46
N GLY A 71 9.09 5.56 -6.98
CA GLY A 71 9.62 4.83 -5.83
C GLY A 71 8.64 4.64 -4.67
N GLY A 72 7.49 5.32 -4.68
CA GLY A 72 6.45 5.18 -3.67
C GLY A 72 6.99 5.41 -2.26
N GLN A 73 6.98 4.35 -1.44
CA GLN A 73 7.41 4.38 -0.03
C GLN A 73 8.80 5.00 0.16
N VAL A 74 9.79 4.67 -0.68
CA VAL A 74 11.17 5.16 -0.51
C VAL A 74 11.39 6.60 -0.96
N SER A 75 10.40 7.24 -1.59
CA SER A 75 10.54 8.56 -2.22
C SER A 75 9.27 9.42 -2.13
N ALA A 76 8.33 9.30 -3.07
CA ALA A 76 7.15 10.17 -3.19
C ALA A 76 6.24 10.18 -1.95
N GLN A 77 6.25 9.10 -1.17
CA GLN A 77 5.52 8.95 0.09
C GLN A 77 6.36 9.22 1.34
N GLY A 78 7.65 9.52 1.18
CA GLY A 78 8.55 9.94 2.26
C GLY A 78 8.79 8.92 3.37
N THR A 79 8.56 7.63 3.15
CA THR A 79 8.97 6.55 4.09
C THR A 79 10.38 6.06 3.73
N SER A 80 11.33 7.00 3.67
CA SER A 80 12.73 6.78 3.24
C SER A 80 13.64 6.27 4.38
N ALA A 81 13.07 5.44 5.24
CA ALA A 81 13.74 4.65 6.26
C ALA A 81 13.30 3.21 6.05
N LEU A 82 14.22 2.36 5.59
CA LEU A 82 13.87 1.02 5.11
C LEU A 82 13.43 0.11 6.26
N ASP A 83 12.19 -0.35 6.21
CA ASP A 83 11.62 -1.24 7.20
C ASP A 83 12.05 -2.69 6.90
N GLU A 84 13.04 -3.19 7.65
CA GLU A 84 13.70 -4.46 7.38
C GLU A 84 13.79 -5.33 8.63
N ARG A 85 13.40 -6.61 8.49
CA ARG A 85 13.64 -7.58 9.55
C ARG A 85 15.13 -7.88 9.69
N ALA A 86 15.59 -7.97 10.95
CA ALA A 86 17.01 -8.13 11.27
C ALA A 86 17.68 -9.32 10.56
N THR A 87 16.98 -10.45 10.42
CA THR A 87 17.50 -11.68 9.80
C THR A 87 17.69 -11.57 8.28
N GLN A 88 16.73 -10.98 7.56
CA GLN A 88 16.91 -10.70 6.13
C GLN A 88 18.04 -9.70 5.91
N ARG A 89 18.10 -8.67 6.74
CA ARG A 89 19.13 -7.63 6.68
C ARG A 89 20.54 -8.15 6.95
N SER A 90 20.74 -9.01 7.94
CA SER A 90 22.06 -9.57 8.25
C SER A 90 22.58 -10.50 7.15
N ARG A 91 21.68 -11.15 6.42
CA ARG A 91 22.01 -12.07 5.32
C ARG A 91 21.95 -11.42 3.94
N LEU A 92 21.51 -10.16 3.86
CA LEU A 92 21.14 -9.48 2.62
C LEU A 92 20.24 -10.34 1.71
N PHE A 93 19.30 -11.06 2.34
CA PHE A 93 18.42 -11.99 1.63
C PHE A 93 17.17 -11.27 1.12
N PHE A 94 17.39 -10.46 0.08
CA PHE A 94 16.42 -9.60 -0.60
C PHE A 94 16.53 -9.74 -2.13
N PRO A 95 15.54 -9.28 -2.90
CA PRO A 95 15.63 -9.22 -4.35
C PRO A 95 16.82 -8.35 -4.82
N ARG A 96 17.47 -8.72 -5.94
CA ARG A 96 18.66 -8.00 -6.45
C ARG A 96 18.49 -6.49 -6.56
N GLY A 97 17.38 -6.03 -7.10
CA GLY A 97 17.15 -4.61 -7.33
C GLY A 97 17.02 -3.84 -6.02
N TYR A 98 16.37 -4.43 -5.01
CA TYR A 98 16.29 -3.85 -3.68
C TYR A 98 17.67 -3.77 -3.01
N THR A 99 18.47 -4.83 -3.13
CA THR A 99 19.86 -4.85 -2.62
C THR A 99 20.73 -3.81 -3.30
N ASP A 100 20.64 -3.68 -4.64
CA ASP A 100 21.37 -2.68 -5.43
C ASP A 100 20.96 -1.25 -5.03
N PHE A 101 19.65 -0.98 -4.94
CA PHE A 101 19.14 0.30 -4.44
C PHE A 101 19.73 0.65 -3.07
N ARG A 102 19.64 -0.27 -2.12
CA ARG A 102 20.16 -0.11 -0.76
C ARG A 102 21.67 0.18 -0.75
N GLN A 103 22.44 -0.53 -1.55
CA GLN A 103 23.89 -0.35 -1.67
C GLN A 103 24.24 1.01 -2.28
N ARG A 104 23.50 1.47 -3.29
CA ARG A 104 23.75 2.78 -3.92
C ARG A 104 23.49 3.94 -2.98
N ILE A 105 22.39 3.89 -2.21
CA ILE A 105 22.11 4.90 -1.18
C ILE A 105 23.25 4.95 -0.15
N LEU A 106 23.74 3.80 0.32
CA LEU A 106 24.88 3.76 1.24
C LEU A 106 26.16 4.27 0.58
N ALA A 107 26.44 3.89 -0.68
CA ALA A 107 27.66 4.29 -1.39
C ALA A 107 27.72 5.80 -1.65
N GLN A 108 26.59 6.43 -1.98
CA GLN A 108 26.47 7.89 -2.11
C GLN A 108 26.79 8.63 -0.79
N ASN A 109 26.74 7.91 0.34
CA ASN A 109 26.94 8.42 1.68
C ASN A 109 28.17 7.78 2.37
N GLU A 110 29.24 7.52 1.61
CA GLU A 110 30.51 6.96 2.09
C GLU A 110 30.36 5.62 2.85
N GLY A 111 29.35 4.82 2.48
CA GLY A 111 29.02 3.56 3.15
C GLY A 111 28.30 3.71 4.49
N LYS A 112 27.90 4.93 4.89
CA LYS A 112 27.25 5.22 6.17
C LYS A 112 25.75 5.36 6.00
N ASN A 113 25.00 5.17 7.10
CA ASN A 113 23.59 5.51 7.18
C ASN A 113 23.45 7.05 7.31
N PRO A 114 22.99 7.77 6.27
CA PRO A 114 23.03 9.24 6.27
C PRO A 114 22.20 9.86 7.39
N GLY A 115 21.07 9.22 7.70
CA GLY A 115 20.16 9.66 8.73
C GLY A 115 20.50 9.18 10.14
N ALA A 116 21.34 8.14 10.30
CA ALA A 116 21.64 7.52 11.60
C ALA A 116 20.38 7.34 12.49
N CYS A 117 19.24 7.02 11.87
CA CYS A 117 17.99 6.72 12.55
C CYS A 117 18.11 5.41 13.33
N TRP A 118 17.27 5.20 14.35
CA TRP A 118 17.33 3.96 15.12
C TRP A 118 16.36 2.87 14.64
N VAL A 119 15.42 3.18 13.76
CA VAL A 119 14.48 2.17 13.20
C VAL A 119 15.08 1.34 12.07
N SER A 120 16.03 1.91 11.32
CA SER A 120 16.57 1.32 10.10
C SER A 120 18.08 1.47 10.02
N LEU A 121 18.73 0.59 9.24
CA LEU A 121 20.14 0.76 8.89
C LEU A 121 20.35 1.67 7.67
N VAL A 122 19.28 2.07 6.98
CA VAL A 122 19.33 2.92 5.78
C VAL A 122 18.19 3.93 5.84
N CYS A 123 18.52 5.15 6.25
CA CYS A 123 17.63 6.31 6.32
C CYS A 123 18.23 7.46 5.54
N PHE A 124 17.50 7.97 4.56
CA PHE A 124 18.03 8.86 3.52
C PHE A 124 16.99 9.88 3.06
N LEU A 125 17.43 10.90 2.33
CA LEU A 125 16.51 11.89 1.77
C LEU A 125 15.63 11.26 0.68
N PRO A 126 14.30 11.48 0.68
CA PRO A 126 13.40 10.90 -0.33
C PRO A 126 13.81 11.17 -1.79
N LYS A 127 14.38 12.36 -2.06
CA LYS A 127 14.90 12.74 -3.38
C LYS A 127 16.04 11.83 -3.86
N GLU A 128 16.95 11.45 -2.97
CA GLU A 128 18.04 10.50 -3.29
C GLU A 128 17.47 9.14 -3.69
N GLY A 129 16.38 8.72 -3.03
CA GLY A 129 15.63 7.52 -3.39
C GLY A 129 15.10 7.58 -4.82
N HIS A 130 14.43 8.67 -5.17
CA HIS A 130 13.90 8.91 -6.51
C HIS A 130 15.01 8.88 -7.59
N GLU A 131 16.09 9.65 -7.40
CA GLU A 131 17.19 9.79 -8.35
C GLU A 131 17.97 8.48 -8.55
N THR A 132 18.15 7.72 -7.47
CA THR A 132 18.79 6.40 -7.52
C THR A 132 17.96 5.43 -8.35
N LEU A 133 16.65 5.37 -8.13
CA LEU A 133 15.76 4.50 -8.91
C LEU A 133 15.71 4.88 -10.39
N GLN A 134 15.70 6.18 -10.71
CA GLN A 134 15.77 6.63 -12.11
C GLN A 134 17.06 6.15 -12.78
N THR A 135 18.19 6.22 -12.07
CA THR A 135 19.48 5.73 -12.56
C THR A 135 19.45 4.22 -12.80
N MET A 136 18.92 3.45 -11.85
CA MET A 136 18.79 1.99 -11.98
C MET A 136 17.91 1.60 -13.17
N LEU A 137 16.82 2.31 -13.45
CA LEU A 137 15.96 2.03 -14.60
C LEU A 137 16.68 2.32 -15.93
N ARG A 138 17.42 3.44 -16.04
CA ARG A 138 18.23 3.75 -17.23
C ARG A 138 19.31 2.70 -17.49
N GLU A 139 19.95 2.20 -16.43
CA GLU A 139 20.93 1.13 -16.53
C GLU A 139 20.27 -0.19 -16.94
N ALA A 140 19.10 -0.51 -16.39
CA ALA A 140 18.32 -1.70 -16.78
C ALA A 140 17.90 -1.68 -18.26
N GLU A 141 17.50 -0.51 -18.80
CA GLU A 141 17.24 -0.34 -20.25
C GLU A 141 18.48 -0.73 -21.07
N LYS A 142 19.66 -0.21 -20.68
CA LYS A 142 20.92 -0.46 -21.38
C LYS A 142 21.36 -1.91 -21.30
N GLU A 143 21.30 -2.51 -20.10
CA GLU A 143 21.75 -3.88 -19.86
C GLU A 143 20.86 -4.91 -20.55
N GLY A 144 19.53 -4.76 -20.43
CA GLY A 144 18.58 -5.69 -21.02
C GLY A 144 18.27 -5.43 -22.50
N LYS A 145 18.70 -4.26 -23.02
CA LYS A 145 18.25 -3.73 -24.32
C LYS A 145 16.72 -3.54 -24.38
N GLY A 146 16.10 -3.32 -23.21
CA GLY A 146 14.70 -2.93 -23.10
C GLY A 146 14.50 -1.45 -23.41
N LYS A 147 13.25 -0.99 -23.36
CA LYS A 147 12.91 0.41 -23.58
C LYS A 147 11.83 0.87 -22.62
N LEU A 148 12.08 1.97 -21.91
CA LEU A 148 11.12 2.59 -21.00
C LEU A 148 10.46 3.81 -21.66
N TYR A 149 9.14 3.85 -21.61
CA TYR A 149 8.35 5.06 -21.77
C TYR A 149 7.75 5.43 -20.42
N PHE A 150 8.34 6.42 -19.75
CA PHE A 150 7.89 6.88 -18.44
C PHE A 150 6.97 8.10 -18.57
N PHE A 151 5.81 8.04 -17.89
CA PHE A 151 4.78 9.08 -17.89
C PHE A 151 4.53 9.54 -16.43
N PRO A 152 5.27 10.54 -15.93
CA PRO A 152 4.99 11.15 -14.63
C PRO A 152 3.70 11.96 -14.69
N ASN A 153 3.14 12.30 -13.53
CA ASN A 153 1.89 13.06 -13.39
C ASN A 153 0.77 12.50 -14.27
N THR A 154 0.60 11.18 -14.28
CA THR A 154 -0.32 10.47 -15.18
C THR A 154 -1.21 9.52 -14.41
N VAL A 155 -2.52 9.68 -14.58
CA VAL A 155 -3.56 8.85 -13.95
C VAL A 155 -4.26 7.98 -14.98
N ALA A 156 -4.66 6.78 -14.59
CA ALA A 156 -5.54 5.94 -15.43
C ALA A 156 -6.98 6.46 -15.37
N LYS A 157 -7.64 6.57 -16.52
CA LYS A 157 -9.00 7.10 -16.65
C LYS A 157 -10.03 6.03 -16.96
N SER A 158 -9.76 5.17 -17.93
CA SER A 158 -10.64 4.07 -18.29
C SER A 158 -9.87 2.92 -18.93
N VAL A 159 -10.49 1.73 -18.92
CA VAL A 159 -9.92 0.49 -19.46
C VAL A 159 -10.91 -0.12 -20.44
N ALA A 160 -10.46 -0.41 -21.66
CA ALA A 160 -11.24 -1.18 -22.62
C ALA A 160 -10.94 -2.67 -22.45
N ILE A 161 -11.99 -3.47 -22.28
CA ILE A 161 -11.89 -4.92 -22.07
C ILE A 161 -12.68 -5.63 -23.17
N ALA A 162 -12.08 -6.66 -23.78
CA ALA A 162 -12.75 -7.57 -24.70
C ALA A 162 -12.49 -9.01 -24.26
N GLY A 163 -13.54 -9.76 -23.92
CA GLY A 163 -13.40 -11.08 -23.31
C GLY A 163 -12.64 -11.01 -21.98
N SER A 164 -11.58 -11.81 -21.85
CA SER A 164 -10.69 -11.83 -20.67
C SER A 164 -9.44 -10.95 -20.81
N GLN A 165 -9.43 -10.04 -21.78
CA GLN A 165 -8.24 -9.28 -22.17
C GLN A 165 -8.47 -7.77 -22.07
N ILE A 166 -7.58 -7.08 -21.38
CA ILE A 166 -7.46 -5.63 -21.49
C ILE A 166 -6.90 -5.30 -22.88
N GLN A 167 -7.62 -4.46 -23.62
CA GLN A 167 -7.28 -4.05 -25.00
C GLN A 167 -6.59 -2.70 -25.03
N SER A 168 -6.96 -1.80 -24.13
CA SER A 168 -6.34 -0.49 -24.03
C SER A 168 -6.56 0.15 -22.67
N ILE A 169 -5.66 1.06 -22.29
CA ILE A 169 -5.79 1.89 -21.09
C ILE A 169 -5.73 3.35 -21.52
N ARG A 170 -6.79 4.09 -21.21
CA ARG A 170 -6.86 5.53 -21.40
C ARG A 170 -6.34 6.22 -20.15
N ALA A 171 -5.48 7.20 -20.32
CA ALA A 171 -4.82 7.91 -19.22
C ALA A 171 -4.76 9.42 -19.48
N ILE A 172 -4.64 10.18 -18.40
CA ILE A 172 -4.54 11.63 -18.42
C ILE A 172 -3.19 12.00 -17.84
N GLN A 173 -2.28 12.47 -18.69
CA GLN A 173 -1.05 13.12 -18.24
C GLN A 173 -1.32 14.61 -18.05
N HIS A 174 -0.87 15.17 -16.94
CA HIS A 174 -1.04 16.59 -16.64
C HIS A 174 0.30 17.26 -16.34
N ARG A 175 0.36 18.56 -16.63
CA ARG A 175 1.48 19.45 -16.30
C ARG A 175 0.94 20.82 -15.90
N PRO A 176 1.73 21.66 -15.21
CA PRO A 176 1.30 23.03 -14.90
C PRO A 176 0.81 23.76 -16.16
N ALA A 177 -0.36 24.37 -16.08
CA ALA A 177 -0.86 25.25 -17.11
C ALA A 177 0.03 26.50 -17.24
N PRO A 178 0.06 27.19 -18.39
CA PRO A 178 0.76 28.47 -18.52
C PRO A 178 0.34 29.46 -17.42
N ASN A 179 1.32 30.11 -16.78
CA ASN A 179 1.11 31.05 -15.67
C ASN A 179 0.48 30.46 -14.39
N SER A 180 0.33 29.14 -14.29
CA SER A 180 -0.04 28.47 -13.04
C SER A 180 1.18 28.24 -12.14
N PRO A 181 0.98 28.05 -10.83
CA PRO A 181 2.06 27.62 -9.94
C PRO A 181 2.69 26.29 -10.37
N PRO A 182 3.96 26.02 -9.99
CA PRO A 182 4.60 24.73 -10.26
C PRO A 182 3.80 23.53 -9.77
N ILE A 183 4.07 22.37 -10.38
CA ILE A 183 3.57 21.09 -9.86
C ILE A 183 4.05 20.93 -8.41
N ASN A 184 3.21 20.38 -7.53
CA ASN A 184 3.45 20.27 -6.08
C ASN A 184 3.38 21.60 -5.28
N THR A 185 2.76 22.65 -5.82
CA THR A 185 2.38 23.82 -5.00
C THR A 185 1.24 23.51 -4.04
N TYR A 186 0.19 22.87 -4.54
CA TYR A 186 -1.01 22.55 -3.75
C TYR A 186 -0.97 21.10 -3.27
N PRO A 187 -1.54 20.82 -2.09
CA PRO A 187 -1.64 19.46 -1.58
C PRO A 187 -2.62 18.63 -2.43
N LEU A 188 -2.49 17.31 -2.36
CA LEU A 188 -3.22 16.38 -3.22
C LEU A 188 -4.74 16.51 -3.11
N SER A 189 -5.29 16.82 -1.93
CA SER A 189 -6.72 17.05 -1.74
C SER A 189 -7.29 18.21 -2.57
N GLN A 190 -6.45 19.11 -3.06
CA GLN A 190 -6.86 20.24 -3.90
C GLN A 190 -6.70 19.97 -5.39
N THR A 191 -5.88 18.99 -5.78
CA THR A 191 -5.52 18.74 -7.18
C THR A 191 -6.04 17.41 -7.71
N ILE A 192 -6.28 16.42 -6.85
CA ILE A 192 -6.60 15.04 -7.26
C ILE A 192 -7.78 14.97 -8.21
N THR A 193 -8.88 15.66 -7.92
CA THR A 193 -10.08 15.63 -8.78
C THR A 193 -9.78 16.23 -10.15
N ASP A 194 -9.01 17.32 -10.20
CA ASP A 194 -8.61 17.97 -11.44
C ASP A 194 -7.75 17.04 -12.31
N SER A 195 -6.82 16.28 -11.70
CA SER A 195 -5.97 15.29 -12.38
C SER A 195 -6.76 14.21 -13.14
N TYR A 196 -8.00 13.88 -12.73
CA TYR A 196 -8.86 12.88 -13.40
C TYR A 196 -9.90 13.47 -14.36
N THR A 197 -9.92 14.78 -14.54
CA THR A 197 -10.76 15.43 -15.57
C THR A 197 -9.95 15.63 -16.85
N GLU A 198 -10.56 15.41 -18.02
CA GLU A 198 -9.84 15.43 -19.30
C GLU A 198 -9.61 16.83 -19.88
N GLN A 199 -10.40 17.80 -19.42
CA GLN A 199 -10.35 19.17 -19.92
C GLN A 199 -9.25 19.94 -19.22
N ASP A 200 -8.53 20.79 -19.95
CA ASP A 200 -7.58 21.72 -19.35
C ASP A 200 -8.26 22.57 -18.27
N SER A 201 -7.53 22.90 -17.21
CA SER A 201 -8.00 23.69 -16.08
C SER A 201 -7.06 24.88 -15.85
N PRO A 202 -7.43 25.82 -14.95
CA PRO A 202 -6.51 26.89 -14.54
C PRO A 202 -5.19 26.38 -13.93
N LEU A 203 -5.15 25.15 -13.39
CA LEU A 203 -3.96 24.56 -12.80
C LEU A 203 -3.20 23.67 -13.77
N PHE A 204 -3.91 22.92 -14.62
CA PHE A 204 -3.32 21.85 -15.41
C PHE A 204 -3.66 21.93 -16.89
N GLN A 205 -2.62 21.84 -17.71
CA GLN A 205 -2.75 21.45 -19.10
C GLN A 205 -2.65 19.93 -19.20
N LYS A 206 -3.51 19.32 -20.02
CA LYS A 206 -3.72 17.88 -20.05
C LYS A 206 -3.51 17.29 -21.43
N LYS A 207 -2.96 16.07 -21.41
CA LYS A 207 -2.73 15.24 -22.58
C LYS A 207 -3.38 13.88 -22.36
N ILE A 208 -4.24 13.51 -23.28
CA ILE A 208 -4.95 12.22 -23.28
C ILE A 208 -4.10 11.19 -24.02
N ILE A 209 -3.74 10.13 -23.31
CA ILE A 209 -2.87 9.07 -23.79
C ILE A 209 -3.66 7.76 -23.86
N GLN A 210 -3.56 7.05 -24.98
CA GLN A 210 -4.05 5.69 -25.13
C GLN A 210 -2.88 4.71 -25.17
N PHE A 211 -2.78 3.85 -24.18
CA PHE A 211 -1.87 2.71 -24.19
C PHE A 211 -2.56 1.51 -24.86
N VAL A 212 -1.85 0.86 -25.78
CA VAL A 212 -2.34 -0.32 -26.52
C VAL A 212 -1.24 -1.38 -26.67
N PRO A 213 -1.58 -2.65 -26.97
CA PRO A 213 -0.59 -3.65 -27.34
C PRO A 213 0.18 -3.28 -28.62
N PRO A 214 1.37 -3.87 -28.84
CA PRO A 214 2.04 -3.81 -30.13
C PRO A 214 1.23 -4.56 -31.21
N ALA A 215 1.67 -4.49 -32.47
CA ALA A 215 0.99 -5.13 -33.61
C ALA A 215 0.80 -6.65 -33.46
N SER A 216 1.59 -7.32 -32.61
CA SER A 216 1.40 -8.74 -32.28
C SER A 216 0.13 -9.03 -31.46
N GLY A 217 -0.50 -7.99 -30.90
CA GLY A 217 -1.68 -8.07 -30.02
C GLY A 217 -1.39 -8.64 -28.62
N LYS A 218 -0.16 -9.08 -28.33
CA LYS A 218 0.21 -9.67 -27.04
C LYS A 218 0.90 -8.64 -26.16
N TRP A 219 0.34 -8.42 -24.98
CA TRP A 219 0.89 -7.55 -23.93
C TRP A 219 0.35 -7.97 -22.57
N TYR A 220 1.01 -7.50 -21.51
CA TYR A 220 0.53 -7.65 -20.14
C TYR A 220 0.40 -6.30 -19.45
N VAL A 221 -0.63 -6.17 -18.62
CA VAL A 221 -0.85 -5.01 -17.76
C VAL A 221 -0.47 -5.41 -16.33
N ILE A 222 0.27 -4.56 -15.64
CA ILE A 222 0.65 -4.72 -14.24
C ILE A 222 0.00 -3.59 -13.44
N GLU A 223 -0.90 -3.95 -12.53
CA GLU A 223 -1.49 -3.07 -11.53
C GLU A 223 -0.52 -2.94 -10.36
N ALA A 224 0.08 -1.76 -10.23
CA ALA A 224 1.07 -1.40 -9.22
C ALA A 224 0.74 -0.06 -8.53
N THR A 225 -0.50 0.44 -8.67
CA THR A 225 -0.97 1.62 -7.97
C THR A 225 -1.10 1.32 -6.48
N GLU A 226 -0.96 2.37 -5.69
CA GLU A 226 -1.02 2.29 -4.23
C GLU A 226 -2.43 1.99 -3.70
N THR A 227 -3.46 2.16 -4.54
CA THR A 227 -4.89 2.06 -4.17
C THR A 227 -5.68 1.03 -4.98
N GLY A 228 -5.04 0.34 -5.92
CA GLY A 228 -5.68 -0.67 -6.77
C GLY A 228 -6.70 -0.03 -7.71
N GLU A 229 -6.29 0.98 -8.49
CA GLU A 229 -7.17 1.69 -9.41
C GLU A 229 -7.71 0.80 -10.52
N LEU A 230 -6.85 -0.01 -11.18
CA LEU A 230 -7.30 -0.96 -12.19
C LEU A 230 -8.15 -2.07 -11.58
N VAL A 231 -7.92 -2.44 -10.31
CA VAL A 231 -8.79 -3.39 -9.60
C VAL A 231 -10.23 -2.86 -9.56
N ALA A 232 -10.42 -1.57 -9.28
CA ALA A 232 -11.73 -0.95 -9.31
C ALA A 232 -12.27 -0.76 -10.74
N LEU A 233 -11.47 -0.19 -11.65
CA LEU A 233 -11.86 0.12 -13.03
C LEU A 233 -12.26 -1.12 -13.84
N THR A 234 -11.65 -2.28 -13.55
CA THR A 234 -11.94 -3.54 -14.25
C THR A 234 -13.03 -4.37 -13.59
N ASP A 235 -13.52 -3.97 -12.41
CA ASP A 235 -14.51 -4.69 -11.60
C ASP A 235 -14.18 -6.19 -11.39
N VAL A 236 -12.88 -6.51 -11.29
CA VAL A 236 -12.44 -7.82 -10.80
C VAL A 236 -12.85 -7.97 -9.32
N PRO A 237 -13.13 -9.19 -8.82
CA PRO A 237 -13.49 -9.35 -7.41
C PRO A 237 -12.37 -8.88 -6.48
N TYR A 238 -12.72 -8.06 -5.48
CA TYR A 238 -11.76 -7.53 -4.49
C TYR A 238 -12.39 -7.33 -3.12
N ARG A 239 -11.55 -7.10 -2.11
CA ARG A 239 -11.88 -6.70 -0.74
C ARG A 239 -11.22 -5.38 -0.39
N LEU A 240 -11.79 -4.70 0.60
CA LEU A 240 -11.29 -3.47 1.18
C LEU A 240 -11.63 -3.49 2.68
N GLY A 241 -10.78 -2.90 3.51
CA GLY A 241 -10.97 -2.84 4.96
C GLY A 241 -10.90 -4.22 5.62
N LEU A 242 -11.59 -4.38 6.75
CA LEU A 242 -11.55 -5.60 7.55
C LEU A 242 -12.23 -6.77 6.84
N ASP A 243 -11.55 -7.91 6.84
CA ASP A 243 -12.13 -9.19 6.47
C ASP A 243 -12.96 -9.78 7.62
N ALA A 244 -14.06 -10.45 7.30
CA ALA A 244 -14.86 -11.18 8.28
C ALA A 244 -14.05 -12.22 9.05
N ARG A 245 -14.31 -12.33 10.35
CA ARG A 245 -13.73 -13.34 11.24
C ARG A 245 -14.09 -14.73 10.72
N SER A 246 -13.07 -15.56 10.56
CA SER A 246 -13.19 -16.92 10.03
C SER A 246 -12.04 -17.77 10.54
N TYR A 247 -12.06 -19.07 10.27
CA TYR A 247 -10.93 -19.94 10.61
C TYR A 247 -9.61 -19.57 9.90
N ARG A 248 -9.68 -18.74 8.84
CA ARG A 248 -8.51 -18.24 8.10
C ARG A 248 -7.96 -16.93 8.67
N ASN A 249 -8.84 -16.10 9.22
CA ASN A 249 -8.53 -14.84 9.90
C ASN A 249 -9.18 -14.83 11.29
N PRO A 250 -8.77 -15.76 12.18
CA PRO A 250 -9.47 -15.98 13.44
C PRO A 250 -9.32 -14.80 14.41
N SER A 251 -8.33 -13.91 14.19
CA SER A 251 -8.12 -12.71 15.01
C SER A 251 -8.84 -11.46 14.49
N SER A 252 -9.62 -11.55 13.40
CA SER A 252 -10.31 -10.37 12.89
C SER A 252 -11.24 -9.77 13.95
N SER A 253 -11.22 -8.43 14.07
CA SER A 253 -12.10 -7.70 14.98
C SER A 253 -13.57 -7.69 14.53
N SER A 254 -13.86 -8.02 13.27
CA SER A 254 -15.17 -7.88 12.65
C SER A 254 -15.80 -9.23 12.30
N GLU A 255 -17.08 -9.43 12.62
CA GLU A 255 -17.83 -10.64 12.24
C GLU A 255 -18.21 -10.66 10.76
N THR A 256 -18.35 -9.49 10.14
CA THR A 256 -18.63 -9.30 8.71
C THR A 256 -17.50 -8.52 8.04
N ASN A 257 -17.45 -8.52 6.72
CA ASN A 257 -16.53 -7.62 6.01
C ASN A 257 -16.91 -6.17 6.32
N ASN A 258 -15.92 -5.31 6.56
CA ASN A 258 -16.13 -3.88 6.81
C ASN A 258 -15.20 -3.05 5.91
N PRO A 259 -15.71 -2.51 4.79
CA PRO A 259 -14.90 -1.77 3.81
C PRO A 259 -14.51 -0.36 4.24
N TYR A 260 -14.98 0.11 5.40
CA TYR A 260 -14.77 1.47 5.87
C TYR A 260 -13.60 1.61 6.83
N CYS A 261 -12.94 0.49 7.14
CA CYS A 261 -11.89 0.39 8.14
C CYS A 261 -10.60 -0.17 7.51
N PRO A 262 -10.04 0.50 6.48
CA PRO A 262 -8.68 0.19 6.03
C PRO A 262 -7.65 0.67 7.07
N GLN A 263 -6.44 0.11 7.05
CA GLN A 263 -5.34 0.58 7.88
C GLN A 263 -5.07 2.07 7.64
N GLY A 264 -4.84 2.82 8.72
CA GLY A 264 -4.51 4.24 8.64
C GLY A 264 -3.35 4.53 7.71
N TYR A 265 -3.42 5.64 6.98
CA TYR A 265 -2.37 6.10 6.07
C TYR A 265 -1.70 7.37 6.64
N THR A 266 -0.58 7.81 6.09
CA THR A 266 0.06 9.05 6.56
C THR A 266 0.54 9.93 5.42
N TYR A 267 0.38 11.24 5.59
CA TYR A 267 1.24 12.20 4.90
C TYR A 267 2.47 12.42 5.75
N THR A 268 3.64 12.05 5.22
CA THR A 268 4.89 12.35 5.93
C THR A 268 5.28 13.80 5.70
N PHE A 269 6.08 14.36 6.59
CA PHE A 269 6.64 15.69 6.44
C PHE A 269 8.01 15.75 7.10
N ALA A 270 8.84 16.67 6.63
CA ALA A 270 10.17 16.85 7.18
C ALA A 270 10.21 18.02 8.19
N MET A 271 10.95 17.81 9.28
CA MET A 271 11.31 18.86 10.22
C MET A 271 12.81 18.84 10.49
N GLU A 272 13.39 20.02 10.67
CA GLU A 272 14.81 20.21 10.91
C GLU A 272 15.05 20.71 12.32
N ALA A 273 16.07 20.17 12.97
CA ALA A 273 16.52 20.67 14.26
C ALA A 273 17.31 21.97 14.11
N THR A 274 17.02 22.95 14.97
CA THR A 274 17.64 24.28 14.95
C THR A 274 18.44 24.55 16.22
N ALA A 275 19.47 25.41 16.12
CA ALA A 275 20.28 25.79 17.28
C ALA A 275 19.48 26.59 18.31
N THR A 276 18.51 27.39 17.84
CA THR A 276 17.64 28.23 18.66
C THR A 276 16.17 27.85 18.48
N PRO A 277 15.31 28.08 19.50
CA PRO A 277 13.87 27.92 19.36
C PRO A 277 13.29 28.66 18.16
N GLN A 278 12.32 28.06 17.47
CA GLN A 278 11.61 28.68 16.36
C GLN A 278 10.23 29.17 16.81
N LEU A 279 9.77 30.27 16.22
CA LEU A 279 8.40 30.72 16.38
C LEU A 279 7.54 30.07 15.30
N VAL A 280 6.47 29.40 15.73
CA VAL A 280 5.51 28.75 14.83
C VAL A 280 4.10 29.19 15.21
N THR A 281 3.32 29.58 14.21
CA THR A 281 1.91 29.92 14.40
C THR A 281 1.07 28.69 14.07
N PRO A 282 0.24 28.18 15.00
CA PRO A 282 -0.64 27.05 14.69
C PRO A 282 -1.65 27.45 13.61
N PRO A 283 -1.97 26.55 12.66
CA PRO A 283 -3.00 26.80 11.65
C PRO A 283 -4.39 26.82 12.28
N ASP A 284 -5.36 27.42 11.59
CA ASP A 284 -6.73 27.59 12.09
C ASP A 284 -7.42 26.26 12.46
N PHE A 285 -7.08 25.17 11.77
CA PHE A 285 -7.62 23.84 12.03
C PHE A 285 -6.96 23.10 13.21
N TYR A 286 -5.85 23.62 13.77
CA TYR A 286 -5.03 22.92 14.77
C TYR A 286 -5.84 22.45 15.98
N SER A 287 -6.75 23.29 16.48
CA SER A 287 -7.58 22.99 17.65
C SER A 287 -8.45 21.75 17.47
N ARG A 288 -8.81 21.39 16.23
CA ARG A 288 -9.58 20.18 15.91
C ARG A 288 -8.81 18.89 16.23
N TYR A 289 -7.49 18.89 16.00
CA TYR A 289 -6.65 17.70 16.11
C TYR A 289 -5.82 17.66 17.41
N ALA A 290 -5.59 18.80 18.06
CA ALA A 290 -4.66 18.93 19.18
C ALA A 290 -4.91 17.93 20.34
N GLN A 291 -6.16 17.49 20.52
CA GLN A 291 -6.56 16.56 21.58
C GLN A 291 -6.46 15.08 21.21
N SER A 292 -6.14 14.73 19.95
CA SER A 292 -5.99 13.34 19.51
C SER A 292 -4.55 12.85 19.52
N TYR A 293 -3.57 13.75 19.48
CA TYR A 293 -2.16 13.41 19.35
C TYR A 293 -1.59 12.76 20.62
N SER A 294 -0.71 11.79 20.40
CA SER A 294 0.00 11.12 21.47
C SER A 294 1.33 10.54 21.02
N PHE A 295 2.31 10.54 21.92
CA PHE A 295 3.51 9.73 21.79
C PHE A 295 3.27 8.25 22.14
N ASN A 296 2.10 7.90 22.65
CA ASN A 296 1.59 6.55 22.93
C ASN A 296 2.36 5.73 23.98
N ASP A 297 3.60 6.10 24.30
CA ASP A 297 4.41 5.48 25.35
C ASP A 297 5.14 6.55 26.16
N LYS A 298 5.21 6.34 27.47
CA LYS A 298 5.87 7.23 28.43
C LYS A 298 7.33 7.51 28.05
N ARG A 299 8.06 6.52 27.51
CA ARG A 299 9.45 6.65 27.07
C ARG A 299 9.64 7.79 26.06
N TYR A 300 8.71 7.93 25.12
CA TYR A 300 8.78 8.93 24.05
C TYR A 300 8.31 10.30 24.55
N ALA A 301 7.36 10.33 25.48
CA ALA A 301 6.92 11.57 26.11
C ALA A 301 7.98 12.20 27.04
N GLU A 302 8.78 11.37 27.71
CA GLU A 302 9.90 11.84 28.55
C GLU A 302 11.10 12.32 27.72
N ALA A 303 11.28 11.73 26.52
CA ALA A 303 12.42 11.93 25.63
C ALA A 303 11.99 12.06 24.16
N PRO A 304 11.42 13.22 23.78
CA PRO A 304 10.93 13.49 22.42
C PRO A 304 12.02 13.37 21.34
N GLU A 305 13.30 13.46 21.70
CA GLU A 305 14.44 13.21 20.82
C GLU A 305 14.36 11.82 20.19
N LEU A 306 13.83 10.82 20.90
CA LEU A 306 13.64 9.48 20.35
C LEU A 306 12.63 9.46 19.21
N VAL A 307 11.60 10.30 19.25
CA VAL A 307 10.62 10.41 18.17
C VAL A 307 11.23 11.13 16.98
N PHE A 308 12.00 12.19 17.23
CA PHE A 308 12.76 12.88 16.18
C PHE A 308 13.76 11.93 15.50
N THR A 309 14.57 11.19 16.26
CA THR A 309 15.61 10.31 15.69
C THR A 309 15.06 8.99 15.15
N TYR A 310 13.78 8.68 15.37
CA TYR A 310 13.15 7.45 14.89
C TYR A 310 13.32 7.27 13.39
N ARG A 311 13.00 8.33 12.64
CA ARG A 311 13.13 8.42 11.18
C ARG A 311 13.93 9.67 10.81
N ARG A 312 15.06 9.90 11.49
CA ARG A 312 16.06 10.90 11.05
C ARG A 312 16.63 10.47 9.71
N ILE A 313 16.46 11.31 8.69
CA ILE A 313 16.86 11.05 7.30
C ILE A 313 18.15 11.75 6.91
N LYS A 314 18.58 12.72 7.73
CA LYS A 314 19.89 13.37 7.62
C LYS A 314 20.44 13.67 9.01
N SER A 315 21.68 13.28 9.26
CA SER A 315 22.43 13.61 10.47
C SER A 315 23.52 14.63 10.13
N SER A 316 23.57 15.77 10.83
CA SER A 316 24.64 16.75 10.67
C SER A 316 25.94 16.29 11.33
N ILE A 317 25.84 15.42 12.32
CA ILE A 317 26.98 14.73 12.96
C ILE A 317 26.88 13.23 12.65
N PRO A 318 27.81 12.66 11.84
CA PRO A 318 27.83 11.23 11.56
C PRO A 318 27.92 10.39 12.84
N GLY A 319 27.10 9.33 12.94
CA GLY A 319 27.11 8.41 14.08
C GLY A 319 26.46 8.93 15.36
N ALA A 320 25.77 10.08 15.32
CA ALA A 320 25.01 10.60 16.45
C ALA A 320 24.02 9.56 17.01
N GLY A 321 23.99 9.40 18.33
CA GLY A 321 23.12 8.42 19.00
C GLY A 321 21.63 8.76 18.89
N SER A 322 20.77 7.82 19.33
CA SER A 322 19.30 7.96 19.25
C SER A 322 18.71 9.06 20.14
N ARG A 323 19.46 9.60 21.10
CA ARG A 323 19.02 10.72 21.94
C ARG A 323 19.73 12.03 21.59
N SER A 324 20.57 12.03 20.56
CA SER A 324 21.35 13.20 20.15
C SER A 324 20.70 13.81 18.91
N VAL A 325 20.08 14.97 19.09
CA VAL A 325 19.51 15.79 18.00
C VAL A 325 20.39 17.03 17.86
N ASN A 326 21.01 17.18 16.69
CA ASN A 326 21.93 18.28 16.42
C ASN A 326 21.30 19.28 15.44
N PRO A 327 21.64 20.59 15.54
CA PRO A 327 21.23 21.54 14.51
C PRO A 327 21.62 21.05 13.10
N GLY A 328 20.68 21.15 12.16
CA GLY A 328 20.81 20.64 10.80
C GLY A 328 20.47 19.16 10.60
N ASP A 329 20.16 18.41 11.67
CA ASP A 329 19.52 17.09 11.53
C ASP A 329 18.12 17.28 10.92
N ILE A 330 17.74 16.38 10.03
CA ILE A 330 16.40 16.36 9.41
C ILE A 330 15.70 15.05 9.74
N SER A 331 14.48 15.14 10.22
CA SER A 331 13.62 14.01 10.52
C SER A 331 12.36 14.01 9.68
N MET A 332 11.98 12.83 9.20
CA MET A 332 10.77 12.59 8.42
C MET A 332 9.71 11.93 9.30
N GLN A 333 8.61 12.62 9.54
CA GLN A 333 7.61 12.18 10.51
C GLN A 333 6.62 11.18 9.92
N ASN A 334 6.48 10.05 10.61
CA ASN A 334 5.49 8.99 10.39
C ASN A 334 5.29 8.33 11.76
N TRP A 335 4.25 8.75 12.47
CA TRP A 335 3.99 8.36 13.85
C TRP A 335 2.53 7.97 14.06
N ASN A 336 2.30 6.81 14.67
CA ASN A 336 1.00 6.15 14.79
C ASN A 336 -0.08 7.05 15.41
N TRP A 337 0.11 7.53 16.63
CA TRP A 337 -0.84 8.45 17.26
C TRP A 337 -0.49 9.92 16.97
N GLY A 338 0.21 10.17 15.87
CA GLY A 338 0.61 11.48 15.38
C GLY A 338 -0.08 11.78 14.05
N ASN A 339 0.66 11.62 12.96
CA ASN A 339 0.23 11.94 11.61
C ASN A 339 -0.36 10.77 10.81
N ASP A 340 -0.62 9.60 11.42
CA ASP A 340 -1.46 8.59 10.79
C ASP A 340 -2.94 9.01 10.85
N TYR A 341 -3.55 9.17 9.67
CA TYR A 341 -4.98 9.35 9.51
C TYR A 341 -5.68 8.00 9.52
N ALA A 342 -6.52 7.79 10.55
CA ALA A 342 -7.08 6.50 10.91
C ALA A 342 -8.61 6.48 10.67
N PRO A 343 -9.08 6.20 9.44
CA PRO A 343 -10.52 6.11 9.20
C PRO A 343 -11.14 4.93 9.96
N GLY A 344 -12.46 4.88 10.01
CA GLY A 344 -13.14 3.68 10.48
C GLY A 344 -14.63 3.62 10.23
N THR A 345 -15.19 4.64 9.57
CA THR A 345 -16.61 4.75 9.28
C THR A 345 -16.85 5.10 7.80
N SER A 346 -18.08 4.90 7.32
CA SER A 346 -18.48 5.27 5.96
C SER A 346 -18.45 6.78 5.69
N ALA A 347 -18.24 7.60 6.72
CA ALA A 347 -18.13 9.06 6.61
C ALA A 347 -16.69 9.53 6.33
N ASP A 348 -15.68 8.79 6.78
CA ASP A 348 -14.26 9.22 6.79
C ASP A 348 -13.30 8.31 6.02
N ASN A 349 -13.74 7.13 5.58
CA ASN A 349 -12.90 6.22 4.80
C ASN A 349 -12.24 6.92 3.58
N TYR A 350 -10.91 6.82 3.46
CA TYR A 350 -10.14 7.52 2.43
C TYR A 350 -10.22 6.85 1.06
N LEU A 351 -10.32 5.52 0.99
CA LEU A 351 -10.66 4.80 -0.23
C LEU A 351 -12.15 4.54 -0.25
N LEU A 352 -12.81 4.97 -1.32
CA LEU A 352 -14.22 4.69 -1.52
C LEU A 352 -14.42 3.17 -1.73
N SER A 353 -15.35 2.62 -0.95
CA SER A 353 -15.88 1.26 -1.14
C SER A 353 -16.57 1.12 -2.49
N ARG A 354 -16.78 -0.12 -2.95
CA ARG A 354 -17.46 -0.39 -4.23
C ARG A 354 -18.83 0.28 -4.30
N ASP A 355 -19.61 0.24 -3.23
CA ASP A 355 -20.93 0.85 -3.19
C ASP A 355 -20.86 2.39 -3.22
N GLN A 356 -19.86 2.97 -2.54
CA GLN A 356 -19.62 4.41 -2.65
C GLN A 356 -19.19 4.81 -4.06
N LEU A 357 -18.28 4.07 -4.69
CA LEU A 357 -17.84 4.32 -6.08
C LEU A 357 -19.03 4.29 -7.05
N ARG A 358 -19.93 3.31 -6.91
CA ARG A 358 -21.19 3.26 -7.67
C ARG A 358 -22.07 4.47 -7.40
N SER A 359 -22.31 4.78 -6.13
CA SER A 359 -23.20 5.90 -5.76
C SER A 359 -22.69 7.26 -6.23
N THR A 360 -21.37 7.41 -6.38
CA THR A 360 -20.73 8.63 -6.88
C THR A 360 -20.54 8.64 -8.40
N GLY A 361 -21.02 7.62 -9.13
CA GLY A 361 -20.83 7.48 -10.57
C GLY A 361 -19.40 7.18 -11.01
N GLN A 362 -18.48 6.85 -10.10
CA GLN A 362 -17.08 6.59 -10.45
C GLN A 362 -16.86 5.25 -11.16
N LEU A 363 -17.84 4.34 -11.10
CA LEU A 363 -17.82 3.11 -11.90
C LEU A 363 -18.59 3.25 -13.23
N ASP A 364 -19.20 4.40 -13.50
CA ASP A 364 -19.83 4.65 -14.80
C ASP A 364 -18.76 4.86 -15.88
N PRO A 365 -19.06 4.62 -17.16
CA PRO A 365 -18.13 4.91 -18.25
C PRO A 365 -17.60 6.34 -18.16
N GLU A 366 -16.26 6.50 -18.18
CA GLU A 366 -15.55 7.78 -18.04
C GLU A 366 -15.76 8.52 -16.69
N GLY A 367 -16.45 7.90 -15.72
CA GLY A 367 -16.77 8.48 -14.42
C GLY A 367 -15.64 8.41 -13.39
N TRP A 368 -14.57 7.65 -13.65
CA TRP A 368 -13.50 7.42 -12.68
C TRP A 368 -12.79 8.70 -12.22
N MET A 369 -12.65 8.88 -10.90
CA MET A 369 -11.99 10.04 -10.28
C MET A 369 -10.92 9.61 -9.24
N GLY A 370 -10.28 8.46 -9.45
CA GLY A 370 -9.21 7.94 -8.58
C GLY A 370 -9.68 7.19 -7.33
N GLY A 371 -10.99 7.18 -7.06
CA GLY A 371 -11.58 6.40 -5.97
C GLY A 371 -11.17 6.83 -4.55
N PHE A 372 -10.62 8.03 -4.40
CA PHE A 372 -10.37 8.66 -3.10
C PHE A 372 -11.58 9.46 -2.61
N ARG A 373 -11.68 9.57 -1.28
CA ARG A 373 -12.46 10.61 -0.62
C ARG A 373 -11.58 11.84 -0.41
N VAL A 374 -11.90 12.93 -1.09
CA VAL A 374 -11.16 14.20 -1.00
C VAL A 374 -11.09 14.75 0.43
N SER A 375 -12.17 14.64 1.20
CA SER A 375 -12.18 15.08 2.61
C SER A 375 -11.27 14.21 3.49
N GLY A 376 -11.11 12.93 3.17
CA GLY A 376 -10.15 12.05 3.84
C GLY A 376 -8.73 12.55 3.61
N LEU A 377 -8.34 12.76 2.34
CA LEU A 377 -7.04 13.32 1.96
C LEU A 377 -6.74 14.62 2.71
N ARG A 378 -7.69 15.57 2.70
CA ARG A 378 -7.57 16.83 3.43
C ARG A 378 -7.37 16.62 4.93
N GLY A 379 -8.15 15.71 5.53
CA GLY A 379 -8.00 15.36 6.95
C GLY A 379 -6.60 14.84 7.28
N GLY A 380 -6.04 13.97 6.43
CA GLY A 380 -4.66 13.49 6.61
C GLY A 380 -3.59 14.58 6.44
N GLU A 381 -3.80 15.52 5.52
CA GLU A 381 -2.92 16.68 5.32
C GLU A 381 -2.93 17.61 6.54
N GLU A 382 -4.13 17.95 7.02
CA GLU A 382 -4.33 18.77 8.23
C GLU A 382 -3.77 18.07 9.47
N GLN A 383 -4.00 16.76 9.63
CA GLN A 383 -3.49 15.99 10.76
C GLN A 383 -1.96 15.95 10.78
N ALA A 384 -1.30 15.84 9.62
CA ALA A 384 0.15 15.86 9.53
C ALA A 384 0.74 17.23 9.92
N ILE A 385 0.20 18.32 9.36
CA ILE A 385 0.65 19.68 9.70
C ILE A 385 0.37 19.97 11.18
N GLY A 386 -0.81 19.62 11.69
CA GLY A 386 -1.16 19.79 13.09
C GLY A 386 -0.22 19.03 14.03
N PHE A 387 0.24 17.84 13.63
CA PHE A 387 1.17 17.04 14.44
C PHE A 387 2.51 17.75 14.63
N PHE A 388 3.02 18.46 13.60
CA PHE A 388 4.22 19.30 13.77
C PHE A 388 4.03 20.34 14.87
N HIS A 389 2.91 21.08 14.85
CA HIS A 389 2.64 22.11 15.85
C HIS A 389 2.45 21.53 17.26
N TRP A 390 1.80 20.36 17.37
CA TRP A 390 1.66 19.63 18.63
C TRP A 390 3.00 19.12 19.16
N PHE A 391 3.85 18.57 18.28
CA PHE A 391 5.19 18.14 18.66
C PHE A 391 5.99 19.34 19.17
N HIS A 392 6.08 20.40 18.36
CA HIS A 392 6.85 21.62 18.64
C HIS A 392 6.38 22.34 19.91
N SER A 393 5.10 22.70 20.00
CA SER A 393 4.56 23.61 21.02
C SER A 393 3.59 22.97 22.01
N GLY A 394 3.01 21.81 21.66
CA GLY A 394 1.97 21.16 22.46
C GLY A 394 2.48 20.74 23.85
N THR A 395 1.62 20.91 24.85
CA THR A 395 1.89 20.65 26.29
C THR A 395 1.00 19.55 26.87
N THR A 396 0.09 18.98 26.07
CA THR A 396 -0.81 17.90 26.45
C THR A 396 -0.64 16.71 25.52
N ASP A 397 -0.93 15.50 26.01
CA ASP A 397 -0.89 14.27 25.24
C ASP A 397 -2.15 13.46 25.57
N ALA A 398 -2.80 12.92 24.55
CA ALA A 398 -4.09 12.25 24.70
C ALA A 398 -4.02 10.92 25.48
N LYS A 399 -2.83 10.30 25.59
CA LYS A 399 -2.64 8.99 26.24
C LYS A 399 -1.52 8.99 27.27
N GLN A 400 -0.77 10.08 27.43
CA GLN A 400 0.33 10.19 28.38
C GLN A 400 0.10 11.35 29.35
N PRO A 401 0.49 11.19 30.63
CA PRO A 401 0.30 12.23 31.64
C PRO A 401 1.23 13.44 31.45
N ILE A 402 2.23 13.34 30.57
CA ILE A 402 3.23 14.38 30.34
C ILE A 402 3.43 14.60 28.84
N LYS A 403 3.73 15.85 28.47
CA LYS A 403 4.22 16.22 27.15
C LYS A 403 5.10 17.45 27.26
N LYS A 404 6.37 17.31 26.89
CA LYS A 404 7.30 18.43 26.80
C LYS A 404 7.24 19.05 25.40
N PRO A 405 7.19 20.38 25.26
CA PRO A 405 7.42 21.06 23.99
C PRO A 405 8.82 20.76 23.45
N PHE A 406 8.99 20.79 22.14
CA PHE A 406 10.29 20.66 21.48
C PHE A 406 10.50 21.82 20.48
N PRO A 407 10.82 23.03 20.98
CA PRO A 407 10.71 24.26 20.19
C PRO A 407 11.88 24.50 19.24
N ASN A 408 12.95 23.70 19.30
CA ASN A 408 14.12 23.82 18.44
C ASN A 408 13.91 23.07 17.12
N LEU A 409 12.76 23.29 16.48
CA LEU A 409 12.35 22.60 15.27
C LEU A 409 11.79 23.58 14.25
N ARG A 410 12.14 23.38 12.98
CA ARG A 410 11.57 24.08 11.83
C ARG A 410 10.84 23.09 10.92
N TYR A 411 9.61 23.42 10.54
CA TYR A 411 8.88 22.68 9.50
C TYR A 411 9.49 23.01 8.13
N LEU A 412 9.79 22.00 7.31
CA LEU A 412 10.43 22.20 6.01
C LEU A 412 9.40 22.26 4.89
N THR A 413 9.40 23.37 4.14
CA THR A 413 8.50 23.68 3.03
C THR A 413 9.26 24.22 1.83
N GLY A 414 8.56 24.40 0.71
CA GLY A 414 9.14 24.89 -0.53
C GLY A 414 9.66 23.77 -1.43
N LEU A 415 9.91 24.10 -2.70
CA LEU A 415 10.36 23.12 -3.71
C LEU A 415 11.79 22.62 -3.46
N ASP A 416 12.55 23.28 -2.60
CA ASP A 416 13.87 22.85 -2.13
C ASP A 416 13.81 21.97 -0.86
N SER A 417 12.61 21.75 -0.31
CA SER A 417 12.42 20.84 0.83
C SER A 417 12.73 19.38 0.45
N PRO A 418 12.94 18.48 1.43
CA PRO A 418 13.19 17.06 1.16
C PRO A 418 12.14 16.35 0.29
N MET A 419 10.90 16.85 0.29
CA MET A 419 9.80 16.31 -0.53
C MET A 419 9.60 17.06 -1.86
N GLY A 420 10.24 18.22 -2.05
CA GLY A 420 10.02 19.05 -3.24
C GLY A 420 8.57 19.50 -3.40
N THR A 421 7.89 19.82 -2.28
CA THR A 421 6.50 20.29 -2.22
C THR A 421 6.44 21.63 -1.50
N VAL A 422 5.66 22.59 -2.01
CA VAL A 422 5.55 23.92 -1.37
C VAL A 422 4.93 23.78 0.03
N HIS A 423 3.95 22.89 0.20
CA HIS A 423 3.29 22.61 1.47
C HIS A 423 4.08 21.71 2.43
N GLY A 424 5.23 21.15 2.01
CA GLY A 424 6.13 20.36 2.87
C GLY A 424 5.72 18.91 3.19
N LEU A 425 4.50 18.50 2.80
CA LEU A 425 4.03 17.12 2.94
C LEU A 425 4.59 16.22 1.83
N SER A 426 4.49 14.91 1.99
CA SER A 426 4.76 13.95 0.94
C SER A 426 3.90 14.21 -0.30
N LYS A 427 4.45 13.93 -1.50
CA LYS A 427 3.75 14.14 -2.79
C LYS A 427 2.51 13.25 -2.91
N TYR A 428 2.57 12.08 -2.29
CA TYR A 428 1.46 11.14 -2.17
C TYR A 428 1.44 10.60 -0.73
N PRO A 429 0.26 10.27 -0.16
CA PRO A 429 0.22 9.64 1.16
C PRO A 429 0.86 8.25 1.14
N TYR A 430 1.52 7.86 2.23
CA TYR A 430 1.88 6.46 2.45
C TYR A 430 0.62 5.64 2.75
N ILE A 431 0.09 5.02 1.70
CA ILE A 431 -1.05 4.10 1.79
C ILE A 431 -0.58 2.79 2.36
N ARG A 432 -1.20 2.29 3.44
CA ARG A 432 -0.86 0.97 4.02
C ARG A 432 -1.72 -0.15 3.48
N GLU A 433 -2.94 0.17 3.06
CA GLU A 433 -3.89 -0.80 2.56
C GLU A 433 -4.58 -0.31 1.27
N SER A 434 -4.69 -1.24 0.32
CA SER A 434 -5.29 -1.03 -0.99
C SER A 434 -6.56 -1.90 -1.16
N ARG A 435 -7.22 -1.76 -2.31
CA ARG A 435 -8.18 -2.73 -2.83
C ARG A 435 -7.43 -4.02 -3.15
N ARG A 436 -7.65 -5.05 -2.33
CA ARG A 436 -6.96 -6.35 -2.44
C ARG A 436 -7.79 -7.28 -3.30
N ILE A 437 -7.24 -7.77 -4.41
CA ILE A 437 -8.00 -8.69 -5.26
C ILE A 437 -8.39 -9.97 -4.51
N ILE A 438 -9.41 -10.65 -5.01
CA ILE A 438 -9.57 -12.07 -4.75
C ILE A 438 -8.88 -12.79 -5.90
N GLY A 439 -7.87 -13.60 -5.59
CA GLY A 439 -7.07 -14.32 -6.58
C GLY A 439 -7.86 -15.41 -7.30
N ARG A 440 -7.23 -16.07 -8.27
CA ARG A 440 -7.80 -17.21 -8.99
C ARG A 440 -8.29 -18.30 -8.02
N PRO A 441 -9.42 -18.96 -8.31
CA PRO A 441 -9.82 -20.19 -7.63
C PRO A 441 -8.70 -21.22 -7.67
N ALA A 442 -8.54 -21.96 -6.56
CA ALA A 442 -7.53 -22.99 -6.43
C ALA A 442 -8.03 -24.10 -5.49
N TYR A 443 -7.29 -25.20 -5.39
CA TYR A 443 -7.58 -26.25 -4.41
C TYR A 443 -7.64 -25.68 -2.99
N GLY A 444 -8.76 -25.89 -2.30
CA GLY A 444 -9.03 -25.31 -0.97
C GLY A 444 -9.53 -23.86 -0.96
N TYR A 445 -9.66 -23.22 -2.12
CA TYR A 445 -10.11 -21.84 -2.31
C TYR A 445 -11.06 -21.73 -3.53
N PRO A 446 -12.25 -22.37 -3.50
CA PRO A 446 -13.17 -22.39 -4.64
C PRO A 446 -13.68 -21.00 -5.05
N GLU A 447 -13.85 -20.09 -4.07
CA GLU A 447 -14.27 -18.71 -4.31
C GLU A 447 -13.12 -17.76 -4.67
N GLY A 448 -11.90 -18.28 -4.74
CA GLY A 448 -10.69 -17.51 -5.02
C GLY A 448 -9.69 -17.46 -3.87
N PHE A 449 -8.41 -17.46 -4.25
CA PHE A 449 -7.28 -17.49 -3.33
C PHE A 449 -7.05 -16.13 -2.65
N PHE A 450 -6.58 -16.17 -1.40
CA PHE A 450 -5.92 -15.05 -0.73
C PHE A 450 -4.98 -15.56 0.36
N ILE A 451 -3.95 -14.79 0.67
CA ILE A 451 -3.04 -15.02 1.79
C ILE A 451 -3.76 -14.61 3.08
N ASP A 452 -3.86 -15.52 4.03
CA ASP A 452 -4.62 -15.35 5.27
C ASP A 452 -3.71 -15.36 6.52
N GLU A 453 -4.24 -14.90 7.65
CA GLU A 453 -3.48 -14.74 8.91
C GLU A 453 -2.71 -16.00 9.31
N VAL A 454 -3.40 -17.15 9.27
CA VAL A 454 -2.87 -18.42 9.77
C VAL A 454 -1.72 -18.97 8.92
N THR A 455 -1.50 -18.43 7.72
CA THR A 455 -0.40 -18.86 6.84
C THR A 455 0.97 -18.29 7.19
N ALA A 456 1.04 -17.20 7.96
CA ALA A 456 2.32 -16.54 8.27
C ALA A 456 2.52 -16.23 9.76
N SER A 457 1.44 -16.10 10.54
CA SER A 457 1.49 -15.70 11.95
C SER A 457 2.22 -16.72 12.83
N ARG A 458 3.01 -16.24 13.82
CA ARG A 458 3.56 -17.07 14.90
C ARG A 458 2.59 -17.29 16.07
N LYS A 459 1.37 -16.78 15.95
CA LYS A 459 0.42 -16.79 17.05
C LYS A 459 -0.01 -18.20 17.45
N ASP A 460 -0.23 -18.37 18.75
CA ASP A 460 -0.81 -19.60 19.29
C ASP A 460 -2.33 -19.54 19.17
N PHE A 461 -2.86 -20.31 18.21
CA PHE A 461 -4.28 -20.41 17.94
C PHE A 461 -5.01 -21.42 18.85
N SER A 462 -4.32 -22.05 19.81
CA SER A 462 -4.94 -22.98 20.77
C SER A 462 -5.54 -22.30 22.01
N GLY A 463 -5.31 -20.99 22.19
CA GLY A 463 -5.79 -20.23 23.35
C GLY A 463 -7.32 -20.12 23.44
N GLU A 464 -7.81 -19.79 24.65
CA GLU A 464 -9.24 -19.70 24.98
C GLU A 464 -10.04 -18.80 24.03
N TYR A 465 -9.48 -17.65 23.63
CA TYR A 465 -10.09 -16.75 22.65
C TYR A 465 -10.51 -17.48 21.36
N TYR A 466 -9.65 -18.35 20.84
CA TYR A 466 -9.89 -19.07 19.58
C TYR A 466 -10.82 -20.26 19.75
N GLN A 467 -10.79 -20.92 20.92
CA GLN A 467 -11.74 -21.98 21.26
C GLN A 467 -13.18 -21.46 21.30
N ASN A 468 -13.36 -20.19 21.67
CA ASN A 468 -14.67 -19.54 21.75
C ASN A 468 -15.21 -19.01 20.40
N LEU A 469 -14.54 -19.29 19.27
CA LEU A 469 -15.02 -18.92 17.92
C LEU A 469 -16.18 -19.81 17.40
N GLY A 470 -16.64 -20.75 18.22
CA GLY A 470 -17.63 -21.77 17.87
C GLY A 470 -16.98 -23.06 17.35
N ASP A 471 -17.56 -24.20 17.72
CA ASP A 471 -16.96 -25.53 17.53
C ASP A 471 -16.54 -25.80 16.08
N ARG A 472 -17.39 -25.44 15.11
CA ARG A 472 -17.08 -25.64 13.68
C ARG A 472 -15.92 -24.77 13.21
N THR A 473 -15.90 -23.49 13.60
CA THR A 473 -14.85 -22.54 13.23
C THR A 473 -13.52 -22.96 13.84
N PHE A 474 -13.52 -23.31 15.13
CA PHE A 474 -12.33 -23.77 15.83
C PHE A 474 -11.80 -25.09 15.25
N ARG A 475 -12.68 -26.06 14.95
CA ARG A 475 -12.27 -27.31 14.29
C ARG A 475 -11.67 -27.06 12.91
N ASN A 476 -12.24 -26.15 12.12
CA ASN A 476 -11.66 -25.77 10.82
C ASN A 476 -10.30 -25.06 10.98
N LEU A 477 -10.15 -24.22 12.00
CA LEU A 477 -8.88 -23.55 12.32
C LEU A 477 -7.82 -24.59 12.68
N ALA A 478 -8.11 -25.49 13.62
CA ALA A 478 -7.23 -26.60 13.98
C ALA A 478 -6.87 -27.45 12.76
N THR A 479 -7.85 -27.75 11.89
CA THR A 479 -7.62 -28.48 10.64
C THR A 479 -6.65 -27.75 9.72
N SER A 480 -6.79 -26.42 9.55
CA SER A 480 -5.91 -25.62 8.68
C SER A 480 -4.47 -25.50 9.17
N ILE A 481 -4.24 -25.53 10.49
CA ILE A 481 -2.89 -25.37 11.07
C ILE A 481 -2.21 -26.71 11.39
N ALA A 482 -2.92 -27.84 11.26
CA ALA A 482 -2.41 -29.17 11.60
C ALA A 482 -1.31 -29.71 10.66
N GLY A 483 -1.12 -29.11 9.48
CA GLY A 483 -0.13 -29.56 8.51
C GLY A 483 -0.33 -31.01 8.07
N LEU A 484 0.70 -31.85 8.18
CA LEU A 484 0.63 -33.28 7.82
C LEU A 484 -0.40 -34.08 8.65
N ARG A 485 -0.82 -33.55 9.81
CA ARG A 485 -1.81 -34.18 10.69
C ARG A 485 -3.26 -33.79 10.36
N THR A 486 -3.50 -33.07 9.27
CA THR A 486 -4.85 -32.65 8.85
C THR A 486 -5.85 -33.80 8.81
N ILE A 487 -5.48 -34.96 8.26
CA ILE A 487 -6.36 -36.13 8.16
C ILE A 487 -6.71 -36.69 9.55
N ASP A 488 -5.77 -36.65 10.51
CA ASP A 488 -6.02 -37.15 11.86
C ASP A 488 -6.98 -36.25 12.64
N VAL A 489 -6.97 -34.92 12.40
CA VAL A 489 -7.97 -33.99 12.94
C VAL A 489 -9.34 -34.22 12.29
N ILE A 490 -9.39 -34.42 10.97
CA ILE A 490 -10.64 -34.72 10.26
C ILE A 490 -11.26 -36.02 10.74
N ARG A 491 -10.43 -37.05 11.03
CA ARG A 491 -10.86 -38.38 11.49
C ARG A 491 -11.03 -38.48 13.02
N ASP A 492 -11.00 -37.36 13.74
CA ASP A 492 -11.15 -37.31 15.20
C ASP A 492 -10.14 -38.19 15.97
N ARG A 493 -8.97 -38.43 15.38
CA ARG A 493 -7.85 -39.15 16.03
C ARG A 493 -7.08 -38.26 16.97
N ILE A 494 -7.21 -36.94 16.82
CA ILE A 494 -6.53 -35.96 17.65
C ILE A 494 -7.49 -34.81 17.96
N ASP A 495 -7.58 -34.47 19.24
CA ASP A 495 -8.40 -33.36 19.71
C ASP A 495 -7.89 -32.03 19.11
N PRO A 496 -8.77 -31.25 18.41
CA PRO A 496 -8.48 -29.91 17.93
C PRO A 496 -7.77 -28.99 18.95
N LYS A 497 -8.10 -29.11 20.25
CA LYS A 497 -7.51 -28.30 21.33
C LYS A 497 -6.02 -28.58 21.56
N THR A 498 -5.53 -29.73 21.10
CA THR A 498 -4.13 -30.13 21.22
C THR A 498 -3.30 -29.78 19.98
N VAL A 499 -3.94 -29.29 18.91
CA VAL A 499 -3.25 -28.88 17.69
C VAL A 499 -2.55 -27.55 17.94
N LYS A 500 -1.25 -27.51 17.66
CA LYS A 500 -0.43 -26.29 17.73
C LYS A 500 -0.10 -25.81 16.33
N THR A 501 0.04 -24.49 16.18
CA THR A 501 0.56 -23.87 14.96
C THR A 501 1.92 -24.49 14.60
N LEU A 502 2.12 -24.82 13.32
CA LEU A 502 3.43 -25.24 12.84
C LEU A 502 4.47 -24.16 13.16
N GLY A 503 5.70 -24.55 13.46
CA GLY A 503 6.79 -23.62 13.71
C GLY A 503 7.29 -22.90 12.46
N ARG A 504 6.50 -22.79 11.38
CA ARG A 504 6.83 -22.16 10.10
C ARG A 504 5.59 -21.63 9.40
N SER A 505 5.79 -20.78 8.39
CA SER A 505 4.73 -20.35 7.48
C SER A 505 4.29 -21.48 6.55
N HIS A 506 3.16 -21.26 5.88
CA HIS A 506 2.68 -22.09 4.80
C HIS A 506 3.67 -22.06 3.62
N ILE A 507 3.91 -23.24 3.02
CA ILE A 507 4.78 -23.36 1.84
C ILE A 507 3.88 -23.36 0.61
N TYR A 508 4.09 -22.40 -0.27
CA TYR A 508 3.35 -22.27 -1.52
C TYR A 508 4.14 -22.93 -2.67
N PRO A 509 3.56 -23.95 -3.36
CA PRO A 509 4.22 -24.59 -4.51
C PRO A 509 4.46 -23.62 -5.67
N ASP A 510 3.61 -22.59 -5.76
CA ASP A 510 3.66 -21.52 -6.75
C ASP A 510 4.33 -20.24 -6.24
N SER A 511 5.21 -20.34 -5.24
CA SER A 511 5.94 -19.18 -4.74
C SER A 511 6.80 -18.52 -5.84
N VAL A 512 6.69 -17.19 -5.94
CA VAL A 512 7.46 -16.34 -6.86
C VAL A 512 8.22 -15.22 -6.14
N GLY A 513 8.12 -15.16 -4.81
CA GLY A 513 8.81 -14.17 -4.00
C GLY A 513 8.75 -14.53 -2.51
N ILE A 514 9.41 -13.72 -1.70
CA ILE A 514 9.50 -13.93 -0.25
C ILE A 514 9.35 -12.62 0.52
N GLY A 515 9.03 -12.74 1.80
CA GLY A 515 9.03 -11.62 2.73
C GLY A 515 9.17 -12.07 4.18
N HIS A 516 9.53 -11.14 5.05
CA HIS A 516 9.54 -11.34 6.49
C HIS A 516 9.39 -9.99 7.19
N TYR A 517 8.22 -9.75 7.76
CA TYR A 517 7.94 -8.57 8.57
C TYR A 517 6.81 -8.89 9.55
N PRO A 518 6.80 -8.31 10.76
CA PRO A 518 5.68 -8.46 11.69
C PRO A 518 4.34 -8.04 11.07
N LEU A 519 3.24 -8.57 11.60
CA LEU A 519 1.90 -8.05 11.30
C LEU A 519 1.74 -6.72 12.07
N ASP A 520 2.16 -5.63 11.44
CA ASP A 520 2.20 -4.28 12.00
C ASP A 520 0.93 -3.48 11.65
N PHE A 521 0.07 -3.30 12.66
CA PHE A 521 -1.25 -2.70 12.52
C PHE A 521 -1.28 -1.22 12.88
N HIS A 522 -1.96 -0.48 12.00
CA HIS A 522 -2.28 0.92 12.19
C HIS A 522 -3.77 1.09 12.50
N PRO A 523 -4.10 2.11 13.30
CA PRO A 523 -5.43 2.24 13.88
C PRO A 523 -6.50 2.40 12.81
N CYS A 524 -7.62 1.78 13.11
CA CYS A 524 -8.91 2.10 12.55
C CYS A 524 -9.81 2.51 13.72
N MET A 525 -10.46 3.66 13.59
CA MET A 525 -11.19 4.28 14.70
C MET A 525 -12.65 3.81 14.76
N VAL A 526 -13.30 3.95 15.91
CA VAL A 526 -14.72 3.58 16.07
C VAL A 526 -15.64 4.69 15.55
N GLU A 527 -15.31 5.94 15.87
CA GLU A 527 -16.17 7.10 15.61
C GLU A 527 -15.61 7.99 14.50
N SER A 528 -16.51 8.81 13.94
CA SER A 528 -16.18 9.87 12.99
C SER A 528 -16.37 11.26 13.63
N PRO A 529 -15.51 12.25 13.33
CA PRO A 529 -14.27 12.10 12.57
C PRO A 529 -13.19 11.33 13.38
N PRO A 530 -12.13 10.80 12.74
CA PRO A 530 -11.07 10.06 13.42
C PRO A 530 -10.46 10.78 14.63
N GLU A 531 -10.23 12.08 14.50
CA GLU A 531 -9.63 12.94 15.52
C GLU A 531 -10.57 13.34 16.67
N LYS A 532 -11.82 12.84 16.66
CA LYS A 532 -12.79 13.13 17.72
C LYS A 532 -12.17 12.89 19.11
N PRO A 533 -12.23 13.86 20.05
CA PRO A 533 -11.69 13.68 21.38
C PRO A 533 -12.29 12.46 22.09
N GLY A 534 -11.43 11.61 22.64
CA GLY A 534 -11.83 10.37 23.32
C GLY A 534 -12.19 9.20 22.39
N ASN A 535 -12.08 9.36 21.06
CA ASN A 535 -12.24 8.26 20.11
C ASN A 535 -11.19 7.17 20.36
N GLN A 536 -11.54 5.93 20.05
CA GLN A 536 -10.72 4.77 20.33
C GLN A 536 -10.51 3.94 19.06
N GLU A 537 -9.37 3.25 19.01
CA GLU A 537 -9.15 2.20 18.02
C GLU A 537 -10.20 1.11 18.21
N ARG A 538 -10.67 0.54 17.10
CA ARG A 538 -11.67 -0.52 17.10
C ARG A 538 -11.25 -1.65 18.05
N PRO A 539 -12.11 -2.02 19.02
CA PRO A 539 -11.78 -3.08 19.97
C PRO A 539 -11.41 -4.39 19.27
N GLY A 540 -10.31 -4.99 19.70
CA GLY A 540 -9.81 -6.25 19.15
C GLY A 540 -9.04 -6.14 17.83
N GLU A 541 -8.86 -4.96 17.24
CA GLU A 541 -8.12 -4.83 15.97
C GLU A 541 -6.68 -5.32 16.09
N ARG A 542 -6.01 -4.96 17.19
CA ARG A 542 -4.65 -5.44 17.48
C ARG A 542 -4.55 -6.92 17.85
N GLN A 543 -5.67 -7.66 17.89
CA GLN A 543 -5.63 -9.10 18.10
C GLN A 543 -4.86 -9.79 16.97
N GLY A 544 -4.92 -9.31 15.73
CA GLY A 544 -4.14 -9.87 14.61
C GLY A 544 -2.65 -9.54 14.63
N ALA A 545 -2.22 -8.59 15.47
CA ALA A 545 -0.83 -8.12 15.48
C ALA A 545 0.12 -9.17 16.07
N GLY A 546 1.36 -9.17 15.59
CA GLY A 546 2.40 -10.03 16.14
C GLY A 546 3.49 -10.40 15.15
N GLU A 547 4.33 -11.33 15.59
CA GLU A 547 5.46 -11.83 14.81
C GLU A 547 5.01 -12.80 13.71
N THR A 548 5.71 -12.79 12.58
CA THR A 548 5.51 -13.78 11.51
C THR A 548 6.69 -14.72 11.41
N PHE A 549 6.48 -15.89 10.82
CA PHE A 549 7.57 -16.64 10.21
C PHE A 549 8.01 -15.96 8.91
N PRO A 550 9.23 -16.22 8.41
CA PRO A 550 9.57 -15.92 7.01
C PRO A 550 8.50 -16.55 6.10
N PHE A 551 7.99 -15.83 5.11
CA PHE A 551 6.84 -16.25 4.30
C PHE A 551 7.08 -16.06 2.79
N GLN A 552 6.20 -16.65 2.00
CA GLN A 552 6.28 -16.67 0.54
C GLN A 552 5.15 -15.83 -0.10
N ILE A 553 5.40 -15.39 -1.32
CA ILE A 553 4.44 -14.69 -2.19
C ILE A 553 4.04 -15.66 -3.31
N PRO A 554 2.86 -16.29 -3.25
CA PRO A 554 2.39 -17.22 -4.30
C PRO A 554 1.93 -16.47 -5.56
N LEU A 555 2.24 -17.01 -6.73
CA LEU A 555 1.86 -16.43 -8.02
C LEU A 555 0.35 -16.27 -8.16
N ARG A 556 -0.45 -17.21 -7.64
CA ARG A 556 -1.93 -17.10 -7.70
C ARG A 556 -2.49 -15.93 -6.88
N SER A 557 -1.72 -15.32 -5.98
CA SER A 557 -2.10 -14.06 -5.31
C SER A 557 -1.96 -12.83 -6.19
N MET A 558 -1.26 -12.95 -7.32
CA MET A 558 -0.98 -11.89 -8.29
C MET A 558 -1.91 -11.96 -9.50
N ILE A 559 -2.71 -13.02 -9.62
CA ILE A 559 -3.55 -13.26 -10.79
C ILE A 559 -5.01 -13.05 -10.40
N PRO A 560 -5.67 -12.00 -10.91
CA PRO A 560 -7.06 -11.75 -10.63
C PRO A 560 -7.95 -12.77 -11.33
N GLN A 561 -9.21 -12.83 -10.89
CA GLN A 561 -10.24 -13.52 -11.64
C GLN A 561 -10.64 -12.69 -12.88
N LYS A 562 -11.25 -13.33 -13.88
CA LYS A 562 -11.81 -12.72 -15.10
C LYS A 562 -10.82 -12.19 -16.15
N LEU A 563 -9.65 -11.70 -15.75
CA LEU A 563 -8.66 -11.14 -16.68
C LEU A 563 -7.40 -12.01 -16.74
N ASP A 564 -6.97 -12.35 -17.95
CA ASP A 564 -5.84 -13.25 -18.20
C ASP A 564 -4.52 -12.51 -18.47
N ASN A 565 -4.58 -11.24 -18.90
CA ASN A 565 -3.41 -10.40 -19.15
C ASN A 565 -3.18 -9.30 -18.10
N LEU A 566 -3.85 -9.38 -16.94
CA LEU A 566 -3.62 -8.49 -15.80
C LEU A 566 -2.85 -9.23 -14.70
N LEU A 567 -1.75 -8.64 -14.25
CA LEU A 567 -1.01 -9.05 -13.06
C LEU A 567 -1.12 -7.97 -11.99
N ILE A 568 -1.25 -8.39 -10.73
CA ILE A 568 -1.35 -7.53 -9.56
C ILE A 568 -0.06 -7.61 -8.76
N THR A 569 0.43 -6.47 -8.27
CA THR A 569 1.57 -6.41 -7.37
C THR A 569 1.37 -5.39 -6.25
N GLY A 570 2.34 -5.29 -5.33
CA GLY A 570 2.30 -4.36 -4.19
C GLY A 570 1.14 -4.64 -3.23
N LYS A 571 0.43 -3.58 -2.82
CA LYS A 571 -0.60 -3.62 -1.76
C LYS A 571 -1.92 -4.23 -2.23
N SER A 572 -2.08 -4.45 -3.53
CA SER A 572 -3.33 -4.92 -4.14
C SER A 572 -3.37 -6.45 -4.30
N LEU A 573 -2.29 -7.16 -3.92
CA LEU A 573 -2.22 -8.63 -3.92
C LEU A 573 -3.42 -9.27 -3.21
N ALA A 574 -3.70 -10.53 -3.55
CA ALA A 574 -4.75 -11.30 -2.87
C ALA A 574 -4.31 -11.67 -1.44
N MET A 575 -4.72 -10.85 -0.48
CA MET A 575 -4.40 -10.99 0.94
C MET A 575 -5.57 -10.51 1.80
N SER A 576 -5.67 -11.06 3.01
CA SER A 576 -6.51 -10.50 4.07
C SER A 576 -5.93 -9.18 4.59
N HIS A 577 -6.75 -8.38 5.27
CA HIS A 577 -6.39 -7.17 6.00
C HIS A 577 -5.23 -7.43 6.97
N ILE A 578 -5.32 -8.54 7.70
CA ILE A 578 -4.31 -8.97 8.67
C ILE A 578 -3.00 -9.32 7.97
N ALA A 579 -3.04 -10.14 6.92
CA ALA A 579 -1.83 -10.49 6.17
C ALA A 579 -1.20 -9.25 5.51
N ALA A 580 -2.01 -8.32 4.97
CA ALA A 580 -1.52 -7.10 4.34
C ALA A 580 -0.63 -6.25 5.26
N ALA A 581 -0.86 -6.29 6.58
CA ALA A 581 -0.03 -5.62 7.57
C ALA A 581 1.46 -6.03 7.51
N GLY A 582 1.75 -7.28 7.14
CA GLY A 582 3.12 -7.79 6.99
C GLY A 582 3.65 -7.80 5.55
N TYR A 583 2.78 -7.74 4.54
CA TYR A 583 3.19 -7.88 3.12
C TYR A 583 3.46 -6.54 2.41
N ARG A 584 2.98 -5.41 2.95
CA ARG A 584 3.06 -4.06 2.36
C ARG A 584 4.44 -3.38 2.39
N VAL A 585 5.47 -4.04 2.91
CA VAL A 585 6.76 -3.40 3.27
C VAL A 585 7.74 -3.38 2.09
N HIS A 586 8.65 -2.39 2.05
CA HIS A 586 9.51 -2.06 0.90
C HIS A 586 10.12 -3.27 0.17
N ALA A 587 10.85 -4.14 0.88
CA ALA A 587 11.53 -5.28 0.26
C ALA A 587 10.57 -6.34 -0.29
N ILE A 588 9.39 -6.45 0.32
CA ILE A 588 8.36 -7.44 -0.01
C ILE A 588 7.59 -6.95 -1.24
N GLU A 589 7.28 -5.66 -1.30
CA GLU A 589 6.73 -5.03 -2.50
C GLU A 589 7.70 -5.09 -3.67
N TRP A 590 9.00 -4.89 -3.42
CA TRP A 590 10.00 -5.09 -4.46
C TRP A 590 10.00 -6.54 -4.95
N SER A 591 9.92 -7.52 -4.05
CA SER A 591 9.88 -8.95 -4.44
C SER A 591 8.65 -9.28 -5.28
N ALA A 592 7.47 -8.77 -4.89
CA ALA A 592 6.24 -8.90 -5.66
C ALA A 592 6.36 -8.19 -7.03
N GLY A 593 6.95 -7.00 -7.08
CA GLY A 593 7.14 -6.26 -8.33
C GLY A 593 8.07 -7.00 -9.29
N ALA A 594 9.22 -7.44 -8.79
CA ALA A 594 10.19 -8.23 -9.56
C ALA A 594 9.56 -9.52 -10.11
N ALA A 595 8.73 -10.19 -9.30
CA ALA A 595 7.95 -11.35 -9.73
C ALA A 595 6.97 -11.01 -10.87
N ALA A 596 6.24 -9.90 -10.77
CA ALA A 596 5.28 -9.47 -11.79
C ALA A 596 5.97 -9.17 -13.13
N GLY A 597 7.05 -8.37 -13.11
CA GLY A 597 7.82 -8.02 -14.30
C GLY A 597 8.44 -9.24 -14.98
N THR A 598 9.05 -10.13 -14.18
CA THR A 598 9.64 -11.38 -14.69
C THR A 598 8.57 -12.31 -15.27
N THR A 599 7.41 -12.44 -14.60
CA THR A 599 6.31 -13.29 -15.06
C THR A 599 5.72 -12.78 -16.37
N ALA A 600 5.49 -11.46 -16.50
CA ALA A 600 5.02 -10.86 -17.74
C ALA A 600 6.00 -11.12 -18.90
N ALA A 601 7.30 -10.87 -18.67
CA ALA A 601 8.33 -11.11 -19.68
C ALA A 601 8.46 -12.59 -20.07
N PHE A 602 8.37 -13.50 -19.10
CA PHE A 602 8.37 -14.96 -19.32
C PHE A 602 7.16 -15.40 -20.13
N SER A 603 5.98 -14.85 -19.83
CA SER A 603 4.73 -15.19 -20.52
C SER A 603 4.73 -14.70 -21.97
N LEU A 604 5.32 -13.53 -22.24
CA LEU A 604 5.53 -13.01 -23.59
C LEU A 604 6.53 -13.87 -24.40
N GLU A 605 7.56 -14.42 -23.75
CA GLU A 605 8.59 -15.25 -24.39
C GLU A 605 8.08 -16.64 -24.73
N THR A 606 7.38 -17.26 -23.78
CA THR A 606 6.98 -18.68 -23.88
C THR A 606 5.59 -18.88 -24.47
N GLY A 607 4.78 -17.82 -24.53
CA GLY A 607 3.37 -17.91 -24.92
C GLY A 607 2.48 -18.59 -23.87
N VAL A 608 2.99 -18.85 -22.66
CA VAL A 608 2.22 -19.40 -21.54
C VAL A 608 1.63 -18.26 -20.74
N ALA A 609 0.31 -18.21 -20.61
CA ALA A 609 -0.35 -17.19 -19.81
C ALA A 609 -0.13 -17.41 -18.30
N PRO A 610 -0.08 -16.35 -17.46
CA PRO A 610 0.18 -16.49 -16.03
C PRO A 610 -0.73 -17.47 -15.31
N PHE A 611 -2.03 -17.50 -15.63
CA PHE A 611 -2.97 -18.42 -14.99
C PHE A 611 -2.64 -19.89 -15.27
N GLN A 612 -2.10 -20.21 -16.45
CA GLN A 612 -1.70 -21.56 -16.83
C GLN A 612 -0.53 -22.09 -16.00
N LEU A 613 0.23 -21.20 -15.34
CA LEU A 613 1.32 -21.59 -14.44
C LEU A 613 0.82 -22.09 -13.09
N VAL A 614 -0.41 -21.72 -12.71
CA VAL A 614 -1.02 -22.06 -11.41
C VAL A 614 -2.25 -22.97 -11.55
N ASP A 615 -2.59 -23.37 -12.77
CA ASP A 615 -3.65 -24.34 -13.01
C ASP A 615 -3.26 -25.70 -12.40
N ASN A 616 -4.26 -26.41 -11.86
CA ASN A 616 -4.11 -27.75 -11.27
C ASN A 616 -3.17 -27.85 -10.07
N LEU A 617 -2.90 -26.77 -9.34
CA LEU A 617 -2.20 -26.89 -8.05
C LEU A 617 -2.94 -27.87 -7.11
N PRO A 618 -2.21 -28.74 -6.38
CA PRO A 618 -0.77 -28.70 -6.11
C PRO A 618 0.10 -29.54 -7.07
N TYR A 619 -0.41 -30.01 -8.22
CA TYR A 619 0.42 -30.78 -9.17
C TYR A 619 1.55 -29.93 -9.74
N ALA A 620 2.70 -30.57 -10.00
CA ALA A 620 3.87 -29.90 -10.55
C ALA A 620 3.59 -29.36 -11.96
N ASN A 621 4.09 -28.16 -12.25
CA ASN A 621 3.97 -27.51 -13.54
C ASN A 621 5.38 -27.16 -14.06
N PRO A 622 5.87 -27.81 -15.12
CA PRO A 622 7.23 -27.57 -15.62
C PRO A 622 7.50 -26.12 -16.05
N ASN A 623 6.48 -25.37 -16.48
CA ASN A 623 6.65 -23.96 -16.85
C ASN A 623 6.74 -23.07 -15.60
N LEU A 624 6.01 -23.39 -14.53
CA LEU A 624 6.16 -22.73 -13.24
C LEU A 624 7.55 -22.95 -12.66
N GLU A 625 8.08 -24.18 -12.72
CA GLU A 625 9.44 -24.49 -12.27
C GLU A 625 10.49 -23.70 -13.05
N LYS A 626 10.35 -23.57 -14.37
CA LYS A 626 11.21 -22.72 -15.20
C LYS A 626 11.13 -21.24 -14.82
N LEU A 627 9.93 -20.73 -14.52
CA LEU A 627 9.76 -19.37 -14.02
C LEU A 627 10.48 -19.21 -12.67
N GLN A 628 10.31 -20.14 -11.73
CA GLN A 628 10.97 -20.11 -10.43
C GLN A 628 12.51 -20.18 -10.55
N GLN A 629 13.03 -21.02 -11.45
CA GLN A 629 14.46 -21.05 -11.78
C GLN A 629 14.95 -19.69 -12.30
N ARG A 630 14.19 -19.05 -13.20
CA ARG A 630 14.52 -17.71 -13.70
C ARG A 630 14.49 -16.64 -12.60
N LEU A 631 13.49 -16.66 -11.74
CA LEU A 631 13.40 -15.73 -10.59
C LEU A 631 14.60 -15.89 -9.66
N ASN A 632 14.95 -17.13 -9.30
CA ASN A 632 16.12 -17.40 -8.48
C ASN A 632 17.43 -16.99 -9.19
N ALA A 633 17.56 -17.22 -10.49
CA ALA A 633 18.72 -16.78 -11.28
C ALA A 633 18.82 -15.25 -11.37
N ASN A 634 17.68 -14.55 -11.38
CA ASN A 634 17.60 -13.10 -11.24
C ASN A 634 17.80 -12.64 -9.79
N ASN A 635 18.14 -13.53 -8.86
CA ASN A 635 18.28 -13.21 -7.44
C ASN A 635 17.02 -12.53 -6.86
N ASN A 636 15.82 -12.96 -7.29
CA ASN A 636 14.56 -12.75 -6.58
C ASN A 636 14.16 -14.11 -5.95
N PRO A 637 14.55 -14.37 -4.70
CA PRO A 637 14.37 -15.69 -4.11
C PRO A 637 12.90 -16.09 -4.03
N THR A 638 12.61 -17.34 -4.39
CA THR A 638 11.26 -17.92 -4.30
C THR A 638 11.02 -18.69 -3.01
N ALA A 639 12.09 -18.95 -2.24
CA ALA A 639 12.03 -19.60 -0.94
C ALA A 639 13.22 -19.18 -0.06
N PHE A 640 13.03 -19.26 1.25
CA PHE A 640 14.12 -19.13 2.20
C PHE A 640 14.96 -20.42 2.26
N PRO A 641 16.29 -20.34 2.46
CA PRO A 641 17.15 -21.51 2.67
C PRO A 641 16.57 -22.53 3.67
N GLY A 642 16.54 -23.81 3.28
CA GLY A 642 16.01 -24.89 4.13
C GLY A 642 14.48 -25.00 4.16
N THR A 643 13.77 -24.29 3.28
CA THR A 643 12.32 -24.47 3.06
C THR A 643 12.06 -25.90 2.58
N SER A 644 11.31 -26.67 3.36
CA SER A 644 10.91 -28.05 3.03
C SER A 644 9.62 -28.40 3.77
N ILE A 645 8.76 -29.21 3.17
CA ILE A 645 7.56 -29.73 3.85
C ILE A 645 7.89 -30.54 5.11
N LEU A 646 9.07 -31.16 5.15
CA LEU A 646 9.58 -31.96 6.28
C LEU A 646 10.17 -31.08 7.39
N ASN A 647 10.57 -29.86 7.07
CA ASN A 647 11.06 -28.90 8.06
C ASN A 647 9.87 -28.15 8.66
N THR A 648 9.46 -28.52 9.87
CA THR A 648 8.29 -27.95 10.56
C THR A 648 8.64 -26.84 11.56
N ASN A 649 9.93 -26.48 11.68
CA ASN A 649 10.39 -25.52 12.68
C ASN A 649 11.41 -24.52 12.11
N TRP A 650 10.92 -23.30 11.85
CA TRP A 650 11.67 -22.10 11.47
C TRP A 650 11.77 -21.09 12.63
N GLN A 651 11.49 -21.50 13.87
CA GLN A 651 11.62 -20.63 15.06
C GLN A 651 13.03 -20.01 15.14
N ASN A 652 14.04 -20.81 14.77
CA ASN A 652 15.46 -20.45 14.76
C ASN A 652 15.98 -20.16 13.34
N TRP A 653 15.13 -19.83 12.37
CA TRP A 653 15.60 -19.24 11.11
C TRP A 653 16.18 -17.85 11.41
N LYS A 654 17.41 -17.85 11.94
CA LYS A 654 18.28 -16.69 12.12
C LYS A 654 18.68 -16.15 10.77
#